data_AF-A0AA97MH26-F1
#
_entry.id   AF-A0AA97MH26-F1
#
_cell.length_a   1.000
_cell.length_b   1.000
_cell.length_c   1.000
_cell.angle_alpha   90.00
_cell.angle_beta   90.00
_cell.angle_gamma   90.00
#
_symmetry.space_group_name_H-M   'P 1'
#
loop_
_entity.id
_entity.type
_entity.pdbx_description
1 polymer ?
#
loop_
_entity_poly.entity_id
_entity_poly.type
_entity_poly.pdbx_seq_one_letter_code
_entity_poly.pdbx_strand_id
1 'polypeptide(L)'
;FFKALFHLVHTSNVDVKNAMTFSGPLEDMFGYTVQQYENEEGKWVLIGSPLVGQPEKRTGDVYKCPVGRDSQSPCIKLNLPAATSVPNVVEVKENMTLGTTLVTNPKGGFLACGPLYAYKCGRLHYTTGVCSNVSSSFETIEAIAPSVQECKTQLDIVIVLDGSNSIYPWESVTAFLNSLLKNMDIGPQQTQVGIVQYGQTVVHEFFLNTYSTTEDVMAAASRIHQRGGTQTMTALGIDTARKEAFTEAHGARRGVQKVMVIVTDGESHDNYRLQEVIDDCEDENIQRFAIAILGSYSRGNLSTEKFVEEIKSIASKPTEKHFFNVSDELALITIVEALGERIFALEATTDQQASSFEMEMSQAGFSAHYSQDWIMLGAVGAYDWNGTVLMVKDSGISMPTNDTFRDRLSERNEPLAAYLGYTVNSALTPGGVLYIAGQPRYNHTGQVIIYKMEGKEVQVVQRLNGEQIGSYFGGVITTVDIDRDSFTDLLLVGATMYMGTEKEEQGKVYVYSLNKTKFEYQMSLEPIKQTCCSPLKQDTCKVLKNEPCGARFGTAIAAVKDLNLDGYNDIVIGSPLEDDHRGAVYIYHGRGKAISKKYSQRIASGGDGEKVKFFGQSVHGEMDLNDDGLIDVTIGGLGGAALFWSRDVAEVNVSMQFTPKSINIQQQNCQINKRKTICIDATICFKTRLKSKEDTFESRLQYWITLDSQRQISRSLFTESHERKMQKNITIKGSECTKHNFYMLASKSFKDKPDFQDSVKVLLEFNFSDPESGPVLDSDLPNSISEYIPFTKDCGAKNKCISDLVLIVKASIAGDSSSPFIVKSRNDKFTIQLSVKNKKDSAYNTRVLVQYSPNIIFAGIEDIQKDSCESNHNITCKVGYPFLKPEEEISFKISFQFNASYLLENATIHVYATSDSEEPPETLSDNRGHVTIPVKYEVGLIFVSVFKEHHVIIAANDTVPTAINTTEQIGDEVTLHYRIEKGEHFPMPKLTLLILFPNVTAAKNTLLYLTALSHSHNAICQTSYPVDPLKIGAGKPFVLSKIKEPTRDTIMDCDTYSCASINCALVPSDIYQVNVSLRVWKPTIIKASIHSLTLVVKALLRSENSSLILRNDHQKLETMIKISKELPPGTVPLWVILLSIFAGLLILALLIFALWK
;
A
#
# COMPACT_ATOMS: atom_id res chain seq x y z
N PHE A 1 -32.56 16.11 -26.71
CA PHE A 1 -31.81 16.63 -27.87
C PHE A 1 -30.69 17.64 -27.53
N PHE A 2 -30.41 17.96 -26.25
CA PHE A 2 -29.29 18.81 -25.82
C PHE A 2 -28.26 18.02 -24.97
N LYS A 3 -27.77 16.88 -25.49
CA LYS A 3 -26.72 16.07 -24.83
C LYS A 3 -25.64 15.50 -25.77
N ALA A 4 -25.63 15.93 -27.03
CA ALA A 4 -24.66 15.51 -28.02
C ALA A 4 -24.16 16.76 -28.75
N LEU A 5 -23.04 17.35 -28.29
CA LEU A 5 -22.12 18.27 -29.03
C LEU A 5 -21.20 19.11 -28.12
N PHE A 6 -20.80 18.59 -26.96
CA PHE A 6 -19.55 19.02 -26.33
C PHE A 6 -18.74 17.78 -25.99
N HIS A 7 -18.03 17.23 -26.98
CA HIS A 7 -16.75 16.62 -26.66
C HIS A 7 -15.92 17.77 -26.09
N LEU A 8 -15.68 17.75 -24.77
CA LEU A 8 -14.49 18.42 -24.24
C LEU A 8 -13.32 17.82 -25.02
N VAL A 9 -12.77 18.58 -25.96
CA VAL A 9 -11.46 18.29 -26.53
C VAL A 9 -10.50 18.50 -25.37
N HIS A 10 -10.23 17.40 -24.65
CA HIS A 10 -9.10 17.36 -23.74
C HIS A 10 -7.86 17.63 -24.59
N THR A 11 -7.20 18.74 -24.32
CA THR A 11 -5.89 19.09 -24.89
C THR A 11 -4.92 18.01 -24.43
N SER A 12 -4.65 17.05 -25.31
CA SER A 12 -3.87 15.86 -25.01
C SER A 12 -2.61 15.84 -25.85
N ASN A 13 -1.46 15.97 -25.20
CA ASN A 13 -0.15 16.10 -25.87
C ASN A 13 0.40 14.78 -26.40
N VAL A 14 -0.11 13.61 -26.04
CA VAL A 14 0.30 12.34 -26.68
C VAL A 14 -0.64 12.00 -27.85
N ASP A 15 -0.09 11.81 -29.05
CA ASP A 15 -0.83 11.52 -30.28
C ASP A 15 -1.32 10.08 -30.34
N VAL A 16 -2.62 9.89 -30.15
CA VAL A 16 -3.28 8.58 -30.19
C VAL A 16 -3.61 8.12 -31.63
N LYS A 17 -3.57 9.01 -32.63
CA LYS A 17 -4.00 8.70 -34.01
C LYS A 17 -2.88 8.15 -34.88
N ASN A 18 -1.68 8.70 -34.79
CA ASN A 18 -0.56 8.33 -35.66
C ASN A 18 0.47 7.40 -34.99
N ALA A 19 0.03 6.62 -33.99
CA ALA A 19 0.90 5.70 -33.27
C ALA A 19 1.51 4.62 -34.19
N MET A 20 2.77 4.28 -33.96
CA MET A 20 3.44 3.15 -34.60
C MET A 20 3.14 1.87 -33.81
N THR A 21 2.77 0.79 -34.49
CA THR A 21 2.35 -0.45 -33.83
C THR A 21 3.24 -1.63 -34.21
N PHE A 22 3.49 -2.50 -33.24
CA PHE A 22 4.24 -3.74 -33.37
C PHE A 22 3.32 -4.88 -32.97
N SER A 23 3.21 -5.91 -33.81
CA SER A 23 2.35 -7.06 -33.55
C SER A 23 3.16 -8.35 -33.49
N GLY A 24 2.71 -9.29 -32.66
CA GLY A 24 3.31 -10.61 -32.53
C GLY A 24 2.27 -11.63 -32.04
N PRO A 25 2.63 -12.92 -31.93
CA PRO A 25 1.70 -13.96 -31.48
C PRO A 25 1.27 -13.73 -30.02
N LEU A 26 -0.04 -13.86 -29.75
CA LEU A 26 -0.61 -13.74 -28.40
C LEU A 26 -0.07 -14.84 -27.47
N GLU A 27 0.05 -16.07 -27.98
CA GLU A 27 0.54 -17.26 -27.28
C GLU A 27 2.00 -17.14 -26.82
N ASP A 28 2.79 -16.34 -27.54
CA ASP A 28 4.19 -16.04 -27.21
C ASP A 28 4.32 -14.93 -26.16
N MET A 29 3.19 -14.33 -25.73
CA MET A 29 3.12 -13.16 -24.86
C MET A 29 3.98 -12.00 -25.37
N PHE A 30 4.01 -11.79 -26.67
CA PHE A 30 4.71 -10.65 -27.28
C PHE A 30 4.15 -9.34 -26.72
N GLY A 31 5.00 -8.44 -26.22
CA GLY A 31 4.60 -7.18 -25.57
C GLY A 31 4.49 -7.25 -24.05
N TYR A 32 4.92 -8.36 -23.43
CA TYR A 32 4.93 -8.55 -21.97
C TYR A 32 5.79 -7.48 -21.27
N THR A 33 6.97 -7.18 -21.78
CA THR A 33 7.82 -6.04 -21.40
C THR A 33 8.17 -5.21 -22.63
N VAL A 34 8.34 -3.90 -22.44
CA VAL A 34 8.80 -2.97 -23.46
C VAL A 34 9.90 -2.06 -22.90
N GLN A 35 10.91 -1.77 -23.71
CA GLN A 35 11.97 -0.81 -23.39
C GLN A 35 12.32 0.01 -24.64
N GLN A 36 12.47 1.32 -24.49
CA GLN A 36 12.98 2.18 -25.56
C GLN A 36 14.51 2.10 -25.56
N TYR A 37 15.13 2.04 -26.73
CA TYR A 37 16.56 1.79 -26.85
C TYR A 37 17.16 2.50 -28.07
N GLU A 38 18.39 3.00 -27.92
CA GLU A 38 19.16 3.62 -29.00
C GLU A 38 20.60 3.12 -28.97
N ASN A 39 21.15 2.92 -30.17
CA ASN A 39 22.56 2.61 -30.38
C ASN A 39 23.04 3.24 -31.70
N GLU A 40 24.30 2.98 -32.07
CA GLU A 40 24.87 3.47 -33.33
C GLU A 40 24.13 2.98 -34.58
N GLU A 41 23.42 1.85 -34.51
CA GLU A 41 22.64 1.30 -35.63
C GLU A 41 21.32 2.05 -35.84
N GLY A 42 20.76 2.67 -34.79
CA GLY A 42 19.52 3.44 -34.84
C GLY A 42 18.71 3.36 -33.55
N LYS A 43 17.42 3.68 -33.66
CA LYS A 43 16.47 3.68 -32.55
C LYS A 43 15.54 2.47 -32.63
N TRP A 44 15.24 1.90 -31.48
CA TRP A 44 14.57 0.60 -31.35
C TRP A 44 13.56 0.60 -30.20
N VAL A 45 12.53 -0.23 -30.36
CA VAL A 45 11.72 -0.71 -29.23
C VAL A 45 12.10 -2.17 -28.99
N LEU A 46 12.60 -2.46 -27.79
CA LEU A 46 12.86 -3.82 -27.35
C LEU A 46 11.59 -4.40 -26.74
N ILE A 47 11.21 -5.60 -27.15
CA ILE A 47 9.97 -6.25 -26.73
C ILE A 47 10.26 -7.64 -26.20
N GLY A 48 9.93 -7.88 -24.93
CA GLY A 48 9.98 -9.21 -24.32
C GLY A 48 8.83 -10.10 -24.76
N SER A 49 9.13 -11.36 -25.04
CA SER A 49 8.17 -12.39 -25.43
C SER A 49 8.47 -13.68 -24.66
N PRO A 50 8.07 -13.76 -23.37
CA PRO A 50 8.48 -14.83 -22.47
C PRO A 50 8.10 -16.24 -22.91
N LEU A 51 7.08 -16.37 -23.76
CA LEU A 51 6.53 -17.65 -24.13
C LEU A 51 6.89 -18.08 -25.56
N VAL A 52 7.77 -17.37 -26.25
CA VAL A 52 8.16 -17.76 -27.62
C VAL A 52 8.85 -19.12 -27.68
N GLY A 53 8.53 -19.89 -28.73
CA GLY A 53 9.05 -21.24 -28.98
C GLY A 53 8.09 -22.37 -28.55
N GLN A 54 6.83 -22.06 -28.27
CA GLN A 54 5.83 -23.06 -27.88
C GLN A 54 5.51 -24.09 -28.98
N PRO A 55 5.05 -25.30 -28.60
CA PRO A 55 4.98 -25.84 -27.24
C PRO A 55 6.26 -26.59 -26.80
N GLU A 56 7.06 -27.13 -27.73
CA GLU A 56 8.16 -28.05 -27.40
C GLU A 56 9.51 -27.39 -27.08
N LYS A 57 9.70 -26.10 -27.39
CA LYS A 57 10.98 -25.39 -27.19
C LYS A 57 10.79 -23.99 -26.60
N ARG A 58 9.80 -23.86 -25.70
CA ARG A 58 9.44 -22.59 -25.06
C ARG A 58 10.61 -22.09 -24.23
N THR A 59 11.31 -21.07 -24.67
CA THR A 59 12.48 -20.53 -23.95
C THR A 59 12.26 -19.07 -23.57
N GLY A 60 11.40 -18.36 -24.29
CA GLY A 60 11.29 -16.90 -24.18
C GLY A 60 12.43 -16.21 -24.92
N ASP A 61 12.22 -14.97 -25.37
CA ASP A 61 13.24 -14.18 -26.03
C ASP A 61 12.88 -12.68 -26.02
N VAL A 62 13.79 -11.87 -26.55
CA VAL A 62 13.60 -10.44 -26.79
C VAL A 62 13.65 -10.15 -28.29
N TYR A 63 12.78 -9.26 -28.75
CA TYR A 63 12.76 -8.75 -30.11
C TYR A 63 13.29 -7.31 -30.14
N LYS A 64 14.04 -6.94 -31.17
CA LYS A 64 14.33 -5.54 -31.51
C LYS A 64 13.45 -5.09 -32.66
N CYS A 65 12.70 -4.02 -32.46
CA CYS A 65 11.81 -3.45 -33.47
C CYS A 65 12.32 -2.07 -33.91
N PRO A 66 12.64 -1.88 -35.20
CA PRO A 66 13.21 -0.61 -35.68
C PRO A 66 12.20 0.53 -35.63
N VAL A 67 12.68 1.74 -35.33
CA VAL A 67 11.91 2.98 -35.39
C VAL A 67 12.46 3.88 -36.51
N GLY A 68 11.59 4.53 -37.27
CA GLY A 68 11.95 5.55 -38.27
C GLY A 68 12.52 5.06 -39.62
N ARG A 69 13.20 3.91 -39.69
CA ARG A 69 13.70 3.33 -40.96
C ARG A 69 12.72 2.32 -41.53
N ASP A 70 12.19 2.57 -42.72
CA ASP A 70 11.22 1.72 -43.43
C ASP A 70 10.19 1.10 -42.47
N SER A 71 9.14 1.87 -42.15
CA SER A 71 8.06 1.55 -41.19
C SER A 71 7.30 0.22 -41.41
N GLN A 72 7.77 -0.61 -42.34
CA GLN A 72 7.31 -1.96 -42.66
C GLN A 72 8.34 -3.06 -42.26
N SER A 73 9.51 -2.70 -41.75
CA SER A 73 10.52 -3.68 -41.34
C SER A 73 10.04 -4.48 -40.12
N PRO A 74 10.01 -5.82 -40.18
CA PRO A 74 9.50 -6.64 -39.08
C PRO A 74 10.42 -6.58 -37.85
N CYS A 75 9.84 -6.77 -36.67
CA CYS A 75 10.61 -6.98 -35.44
C CYS A 75 11.52 -8.21 -35.58
N ILE A 76 12.77 -8.08 -35.13
CA ILE A 76 13.81 -9.11 -35.29
C ILE A 76 14.05 -9.79 -33.94
N LYS A 77 13.88 -11.11 -33.91
CA LYS A 77 14.18 -11.95 -32.73
C LYS A 77 15.69 -12.04 -32.50
N LEU A 78 16.14 -11.84 -31.25
CA LEU A 78 17.56 -11.82 -30.91
C LEU A 78 18.19 -13.20 -30.68
N ASN A 79 17.40 -14.25 -30.43
CA ASN A 79 17.89 -15.61 -30.16
C ASN A 79 18.84 -15.71 -28.95
N LEU A 80 18.60 -14.88 -27.93
CA LEU A 80 19.41 -14.82 -26.70
C LEU A 80 19.51 -16.16 -25.93
N PRO A 81 18.50 -17.04 -25.88
CA PRO A 81 18.59 -18.32 -25.15
C PRO A 81 19.70 -19.24 -25.64
N ALA A 82 20.03 -19.16 -26.93
CA ALA A 82 21.08 -19.99 -27.52
C ALA A 82 22.48 -19.55 -27.05
N ALA A 83 22.68 -18.25 -26.82
CA ALA A 83 23.94 -17.67 -26.39
C ALA A 83 24.09 -17.57 -24.86
N THR A 84 22.98 -17.70 -24.12
CA THR A 84 22.97 -17.64 -22.65
C THR A 84 23.12 -19.05 -22.08
N SER A 85 24.32 -19.42 -21.60
CA SER A 85 24.62 -20.76 -21.06
C SER A 85 25.47 -20.66 -19.79
N VAL A 86 25.15 -21.52 -18.82
CA VAL A 86 25.90 -21.62 -17.55
C VAL A 86 26.84 -22.84 -17.60
N PRO A 87 28.14 -22.68 -17.30
CA PRO A 87 29.10 -23.79 -17.33
C PRO A 87 28.87 -24.78 -16.18
N ASN A 88 29.39 -26.00 -16.31
CA ASN A 88 29.45 -27.05 -15.28
C ASN A 88 28.09 -27.58 -14.76
N VAL A 89 26.97 -27.33 -15.45
CA VAL A 89 25.65 -27.84 -15.06
C VAL A 89 24.89 -28.44 -16.24
N VAL A 90 23.91 -29.30 -15.95
CA VAL A 90 22.98 -29.82 -16.96
C VAL A 90 21.78 -28.87 -17.05
N GLU A 91 21.81 -27.97 -18.02
CA GLU A 91 20.80 -26.91 -18.18
C GLU A 91 19.42 -27.45 -18.60
N VAL A 92 18.36 -26.86 -18.03
CA VAL A 92 16.96 -27.05 -18.43
C VAL A 92 16.40 -25.68 -18.83
N LYS A 93 16.51 -25.36 -20.12
CA LYS A 93 16.08 -24.07 -20.68
C LYS A 93 14.60 -24.05 -21.09
N GLU A 94 13.96 -25.21 -21.12
CA GLU A 94 12.54 -25.30 -21.41
C GLU A 94 11.75 -24.57 -20.32
N ASN A 95 10.81 -23.73 -20.74
CA ASN A 95 9.99 -22.84 -19.94
C ASN A 95 10.77 -21.78 -19.14
N MET A 96 12.01 -21.43 -19.50
CA MET A 96 12.80 -20.46 -18.74
C MET A 96 12.27 -19.02 -18.74
N THR A 97 11.38 -18.67 -19.68
CA THR A 97 10.68 -17.38 -19.78
C THR A 97 11.57 -16.14 -19.92
N LEU A 98 12.62 -16.23 -20.74
CA LEU A 98 13.49 -15.09 -21.04
C LEU A 98 12.71 -13.91 -21.64
N GLY A 99 12.98 -12.70 -21.17
CA GLY A 99 12.26 -11.49 -21.57
C GLY A 99 11.10 -11.12 -20.64
N THR A 100 10.88 -11.87 -19.56
CA THR A 100 9.95 -11.50 -18.49
C THR A 100 10.43 -10.25 -17.76
N THR A 101 11.75 -10.12 -17.59
CA THR A 101 12.41 -8.93 -17.03
C THR A 101 13.32 -8.36 -18.09
N LEU A 102 13.18 -7.06 -18.36
CA LEU A 102 13.96 -6.35 -19.37
C LEU A 102 14.26 -4.94 -18.86
N VAL A 103 15.55 -4.62 -18.72
CA VAL A 103 16.01 -3.30 -18.24
C VAL A 103 17.19 -2.80 -19.05
N THR A 104 17.18 -1.51 -19.41
CA THR A 104 18.28 -0.87 -20.13
C THR A 104 19.46 -0.60 -19.19
N ASN A 105 20.68 -0.72 -19.70
CA ASN A 105 21.89 -0.37 -18.96
C ASN A 105 22.22 1.11 -19.22
N PRO A 106 22.31 1.96 -18.19
CA PRO A 106 22.71 3.37 -18.35
C PRO A 106 24.09 3.56 -19.00
N LYS A 107 24.96 2.54 -18.95
CA LYS A 107 26.29 2.55 -19.60
C LYS A 107 26.30 1.98 -21.03
N GLY A 108 25.14 1.56 -21.55
CA GLY A 108 24.98 0.95 -22.87
C GLY A 108 24.66 -0.55 -22.81
N GLY A 109 23.78 -1.00 -23.70
CA GLY A 109 23.25 -2.36 -23.71
C GLY A 109 22.00 -2.53 -22.83
N PHE A 110 21.64 -3.78 -22.53
CA PHE A 110 20.48 -4.10 -21.69
C PHE A 110 20.64 -5.47 -21.02
N LEU A 111 19.82 -5.72 -20.00
CA LEU A 111 19.75 -7.00 -19.29
C LEU A 111 18.38 -7.63 -19.55
N ALA A 112 18.37 -8.89 -19.98
CA ALA A 112 17.15 -9.68 -20.17
C ALA A 112 17.19 -10.94 -19.30
N CYS A 113 16.18 -11.16 -18.44
CA CYS A 113 16.17 -12.31 -17.53
C CYS A 113 15.05 -13.31 -17.82
N GLY A 114 15.35 -14.58 -17.52
CA GLY A 114 14.47 -15.74 -17.56
C GLY A 114 14.39 -16.34 -16.16
N PRO A 115 13.43 -15.91 -15.33
CA PRO A 115 13.37 -16.30 -13.91
C PRO A 115 13.05 -17.78 -13.69
N LEU A 116 12.56 -18.47 -14.72
CA LEU A 116 12.20 -19.90 -14.67
C LEU A 116 13.29 -20.80 -15.27
N TYR A 117 14.47 -20.27 -15.57
CA TYR A 117 15.62 -21.09 -15.92
C TYR A 117 15.91 -22.08 -14.81
N ALA A 118 16.18 -23.32 -15.19
CA ALA A 118 16.50 -24.39 -14.27
C ALA A 118 17.73 -25.18 -14.70
N TYR A 119 18.29 -25.95 -13.76
CA TYR A 119 19.30 -26.95 -14.03
C TYR A 119 19.00 -28.24 -13.25
N LYS A 120 19.56 -29.36 -13.69
CA LYS A 120 19.38 -30.66 -13.04
C LYS A 120 20.45 -30.93 -12.00
N CYS A 121 20.01 -31.47 -10.87
CA CYS A 121 20.84 -32.00 -9.80
C CYS A 121 20.36 -33.42 -9.48
N GLY A 122 21.04 -34.45 -10.00
CA GLY A 122 20.50 -35.81 -9.99
C GLY A 122 19.14 -35.87 -10.73
N ARG A 123 18.08 -36.30 -10.05
CA ARG A 123 16.70 -36.28 -10.57
C ARG A 123 15.92 -35.00 -10.25
N LEU A 124 16.46 -34.10 -9.43
CA LEU A 124 15.80 -32.87 -9.03
C LEU A 124 16.02 -31.75 -10.07
N HIS A 125 15.00 -30.90 -10.23
CA HIS A 125 15.03 -29.73 -11.10
C HIS A 125 15.00 -28.46 -10.23
N TYR A 126 16.06 -27.65 -10.30
CA TYR A 126 16.19 -26.43 -9.50
C TYR A 126 16.02 -25.18 -10.36
N THR A 127 15.00 -24.38 -10.05
CA THR A 127 14.62 -23.19 -10.80
C THR A 127 15.26 -21.95 -10.19
N THR A 128 16.51 -21.67 -10.60
CA THR A 128 17.33 -20.61 -10.04
C THR A 128 17.23 -19.28 -10.77
N GLY A 129 16.84 -19.27 -12.05
CA GLY A 129 16.81 -18.07 -12.88
C GLY A 129 18.17 -17.70 -13.50
N VAL A 130 18.13 -17.01 -14.64
CA VAL A 130 19.32 -16.53 -15.37
C VAL A 130 19.04 -15.19 -16.03
N CYS A 131 20.06 -14.33 -16.14
CA CYS A 131 20.01 -13.11 -16.94
C CYS A 131 21.07 -13.13 -18.04
N SER A 132 20.73 -12.58 -19.20
CA SER A 132 21.63 -12.35 -20.33
C SER A 132 22.03 -10.87 -20.34
N ASN A 133 23.32 -10.59 -20.15
CA ASN A 133 23.87 -9.25 -20.29
C ASN A 133 24.18 -9.01 -21.77
N VAL A 134 23.51 -8.04 -22.39
CA VAL A 134 23.54 -7.82 -23.84
C VAL A 134 24.19 -6.47 -24.15
N SER A 135 25.16 -6.49 -25.05
CA SER A 135 25.91 -5.31 -25.50
C SER A 135 25.07 -4.38 -26.39
N SER A 136 25.63 -3.19 -26.67
CA SER A 136 24.98 -2.24 -27.56
C SER A 136 24.82 -2.71 -29.01
N SER A 137 25.58 -3.71 -29.44
CA SER A 137 25.47 -4.36 -30.76
C SER A 137 24.52 -5.58 -30.74
N PHE A 138 23.75 -5.78 -29.68
CA PHE A 138 22.83 -6.91 -29.49
C PHE A 138 23.51 -8.28 -29.36
N GLU A 139 24.80 -8.32 -29.01
CA GLU A 139 25.52 -9.56 -28.71
C GLU A 139 25.50 -9.86 -27.22
N THR A 140 25.27 -11.12 -26.86
CA THR A 140 25.36 -11.60 -25.47
C THR A 140 26.81 -11.54 -24.99
N ILE A 141 27.06 -10.77 -23.94
CA ILE A 141 28.37 -10.62 -23.30
C ILE A 141 28.62 -11.81 -22.37
N GLU A 142 27.67 -12.05 -21.47
CA GLU A 142 27.77 -13.11 -20.46
C GLU A 142 26.38 -13.52 -19.93
N ALA A 143 26.32 -14.71 -19.33
CA ALA A 143 25.18 -15.18 -18.56
C ALA A 143 25.41 -14.95 -17.07
N ILE A 144 24.47 -14.27 -16.41
CA ILE A 144 24.50 -13.96 -14.98
C ILE A 144 23.53 -14.92 -14.27
N ALA A 145 24.08 -15.93 -13.58
CA ALA A 145 23.31 -16.94 -12.84
C ALA A 145 23.90 -17.11 -11.42
N PRO A 146 23.73 -16.12 -10.53
CA PRO A 146 24.46 -16.07 -9.26
C PRO A 146 24.04 -17.17 -8.28
N SER A 147 22.84 -17.73 -8.41
CA SER A 147 22.29 -18.73 -7.51
C SER A 147 22.54 -20.18 -7.94
N VAL A 148 23.18 -20.41 -9.09
CA VAL A 148 23.52 -21.77 -9.54
C VAL A 148 24.68 -22.31 -8.70
N GLN A 149 24.49 -23.50 -8.13
CA GLN A 149 25.50 -24.20 -7.35
C GLN A 149 25.89 -25.53 -8.02
N GLU A 150 27.15 -25.93 -7.89
CA GLU A 150 27.63 -27.24 -8.36
C GLU A 150 27.10 -28.36 -7.45
N CYS A 151 26.45 -29.38 -8.05
CA CYS A 151 25.85 -30.50 -7.35
C CYS A 151 26.88 -31.53 -6.86
N LYS A 152 26.77 -31.98 -5.61
CA LYS A 152 27.56 -33.09 -5.05
C LYS A 152 26.72 -34.37 -5.00
N THR A 153 26.61 -35.08 -6.13
CA THR A 153 25.68 -36.22 -6.32
C THR A 153 26.12 -37.55 -5.68
N GLN A 154 26.87 -37.56 -4.58
CA GLN A 154 27.40 -38.79 -3.98
C GLN A 154 26.88 -38.97 -2.55
N LEU A 155 26.11 -40.05 -2.31
CA LEU A 155 25.66 -40.51 -1.00
C LEU A 155 25.99 -41.99 -0.79
N ASP A 156 26.27 -42.36 0.45
CA ASP A 156 26.41 -43.76 0.87
C ASP A 156 25.26 -44.10 1.82
N ILE A 157 24.32 -44.94 1.38
CA ILE A 157 23.08 -45.26 2.11
C ILE A 157 23.11 -46.69 2.62
N VAL A 158 22.92 -46.91 3.92
CA VAL A 158 22.75 -48.25 4.51
C VAL A 158 21.35 -48.38 5.12
N ILE A 159 20.56 -49.32 4.62
CA ILE A 159 19.21 -49.60 5.14
C ILE A 159 19.30 -50.73 6.17
N VAL A 160 18.87 -50.45 7.40
CA VAL A 160 18.90 -51.36 8.55
C VAL A 160 17.47 -51.82 8.85
N LEU A 161 17.20 -53.09 8.52
CA LEU A 161 15.87 -53.68 8.53
C LEU A 161 15.68 -54.63 9.71
N ASP A 162 14.63 -54.42 10.48
CA ASP A 162 14.14 -55.39 11.45
C ASP A 162 13.54 -56.59 10.73
N GLY A 163 14.14 -57.77 10.88
CA GLY A 163 13.71 -59.05 10.35
C GLY A 163 13.17 -59.99 11.42
N SER A 164 12.85 -59.49 12.63
CA SER A 164 12.27 -60.27 13.73
C SER A 164 10.86 -60.78 13.40
N ASN A 165 10.33 -61.71 14.20
CA ASN A 165 9.01 -62.32 13.95
C ASN A 165 7.81 -61.36 14.18
N SER A 166 8.02 -60.18 14.75
CA SER A 166 6.94 -59.20 14.97
C SER A 166 6.49 -58.54 13.67
N ILE A 167 7.42 -58.32 12.74
CA ILE A 167 7.16 -57.78 11.41
C ILE A 167 6.30 -58.77 10.61
N TYR A 168 5.05 -58.43 10.35
CA TYR A 168 4.18 -59.26 9.52
C TYR A 168 3.07 -58.44 8.83
N PRO A 169 2.89 -58.54 7.51
CA PRO A 169 3.61 -59.42 6.57
C PRO A 169 4.93 -58.85 6.05
N TRP A 170 5.95 -59.70 5.83
CA TRP A 170 7.28 -59.31 5.30
C TRP A 170 7.24 -58.71 3.90
N GLU A 171 6.28 -59.14 3.07
CA GLU A 171 6.14 -58.68 1.68
C GLU A 171 6.03 -57.14 1.60
N SER A 172 5.41 -56.51 2.60
CA SER A 172 5.29 -55.05 2.68
C SER A 172 6.65 -54.34 2.82
N VAL A 173 7.60 -54.91 3.56
CA VAL A 173 8.96 -54.37 3.71
C VAL A 173 9.72 -54.48 2.38
N THR A 174 9.58 -55.61 1.67
CA THR A 174 10.19 -55.76 0.34
C THR A 174 9.58 -54.83 -0.71
N ALA A 175 8.27 -54.57 -0.64
CA ALA A 175 7.60 -53.61 -1.50
C ALA A 175 8.06 -52.17 -1.24
N PHE A 176 8.22 -51.80 0.04
CA PHE A 176 8.79 -50.52 0.46
C PHE A 176 10.21 -50.31 -0.10
N LEU A 177 11.11 -51.30 0.07
CA LEU A 177 12.47 -51.24 -0.46
C LEU A 177 12.48 -51.03 -1.97
N ASN A 178 11.71 -51.82 -2.72
CA ASN A 178 11.64 -51.70 -4.17
C ASN A 178 11.12 -50.34 -4.64
N SER A 179 10.12 -49.80 -3.93
CA SER A 179 9.57 -48.48 -4.24
C SER A 179 10.58 -47.36 -3.96
N LEU A 180 11.31 -47.44 -2.84
CA LEU A 180 12.35 -46.48 -2.46
C LEU A 180 13.54 -46.51 -3.43
N LEU A 181 14.07 -47.71 -3.71
CA LEU A 181 15.25 -47.91 -4.56
C LEU A 181 15.01 -47.50 -6.01
N LYS A 182 13.79 -47.70 -6.54
CA LYS A 182 13.42 -47.30 -7.90
C LYS A 182 13.64 -45.80 -8.17
N ASN A 183 13.54 -44.99 -7.13
CA ASN A 183 13.67 -43.54 -7.22
C ASN A 183 15.12 -43.05 -7.08
N MET A 184 16.09 -43.93 -6.81
CA MET A 184 17.51 -43.59 -6.61
C MET A 184 18.35 -43.87 -7.87
N ASP A 185 19.31 -42.98 -8.16
CA ASP A 185 20.33 -43.20 -9.20
C ASP A 185 21.56 -43.87 -8.57
N ILE A 186 21.62 -45.20 -8.66
CA ILE A 186 22.63 -46.01 -7.99
C ILE A 186 23.80 -46.29 -8.95
N GLY A 187 25.01 -45.92 -8.53
CA GLY A 187 26.22 -46.20 -9.30
C GLY A 187 27.51 -45.79 -8.59
N PRO A 188 28.69 -46.22 -9.08
CA PRO A 188 29.98 -45.99 -8.41
C PRO A 188 30.36 -44.51 -8.25
N GLN A 189 29.87 -43.65 -9.15
CA GLN A 189 30.09 -42.19 -9.12
C GLN A 189 28.86 -41.41 -8.63
N GLN A 190 27.79 -42.12 -8.24
CA GLN A 190 26.50 -41.57 -7.79
C GLN A 190 26.20 -42.08 -6.37
N THR A 191 24.97 -42.46 -6.06
CA THR A 191 24.57 -43.02 -4.76
C THR A 191 24.92 -44.52 -4.69
N GLN A 192 25.40 -44.97 -3.53
CA GLN A 192 25.68 -46.39 -3.25
C GLN A 192 24.78 -46.87 -2.12
N VAL A 193 24.26 -48.11 -2.21
CA VAL A 193 23.30 -48.65 -1.26
C VAL A 193 23.72 -50.01 -0.73
N GLY A 194 23.70 -50.17 0.60
CA GLY A 194 23.88 -51.44 1.31
C GLY A 194 22.66 -51.77 2.17
N ILE A 195 22.42 -53.05 2.44
CA ILE A 195 21.30 -53.50 3.27
C ILE A 195 21.79 -54.44 4.37
N VAL A 196 21.42 -54.11 5.61
CA VAL A 196 21.66 -54.89 6.82
C VAL A 196 20.32 -55.33 7.38
N GLN A 197 20.16 -56.61 7.69
CA GLN A 197 18.98 -57.14 8.37
C GLN A 197 19.34 -57.61 9.79
N TYR A 198 18.51 -57.31 10.78
CA TYR A 198 18.74 -57.68 12.18
C TYR A 198 17.51 -58.33 12.84
N GLY A 199 17.74 -59.09 13.91
CA GLY A 199 16.72 -59.68 14.76
C GLY A 199 17.37 -60.10 16.06
N GLN A 200 17.53 -61.41 16.30
CA GLN A 200 18.42 -61.91 17.35
C GLN A 200 19.92 -61.84 16.94
N THR A 201 20.19 -61.86 15.64
CA THR A 201 21.52 -61.73 15.03
C THR A 201 21.47 -60.72 13.88
N VAL A 202 22.62 -60.17 13.48
CA VAL A 202 22.73 -59.21 12.37
C VAL A 202 23.40 -59.87 11.16
N VAL A 203 22.92 -59.57 9.94
CA VAL A 203 23.44 -60.07 8.68
C VAL A 203 23.49 -58.94 7.64
N HIS A 204 24.58 -58.86 6.88
CA HIS A 204 24.64 -58.02 5.68
C HIS A 204 24.02 -58.77 4.50
N GLU A 205 22.92 -58.26 3.97
CA GLU A 205 22.30 -58.83 2.76
C GLU A 205 23.13 -58.48 1.52
N PHE A 206 23.69 -57.26 1.47
CA PHE A 206 24.77 -56.85 0.56
C PHE A 206 25.42 -55.52 0.99
N PHE A 207 26.65 -55.27 0.52
CA PHE A 207 27.46 -54.08 0.84
C PHE A 207 27.28 -52.95 -0.19
N LEU A 208 27.75 -51.75 0.14
CA LEU A 208 27.63 -50.53 -0.71
C LEU A 208 28.26 -50.71 -2.10
N ASN A 209 29.35 -51.50 -2.19
CA ASN A 209 30.07 -51.77 -3.43
C ASN A 209 29.66 -53.08 -4.13
N THR A 210 28.62 -53.78 -3.66
CA THR A 210 28.23 -55.09 -4.23
C THR A 210 27.59 -54.96 -5.61
N TYR A 211 26.81 -53.90 -5.84
CA TYR A 211 26.10 -53.67 -7.10
C TYR A 211 26.41 -52.27 -7.64
N SER A 212 26.28 -52.08 -8.97
CA SER A 212 26.67 -50.84 -9.65
C SER A 212 25.54 -50.19 -10.45
N THR A 213 24.33 -50.76 -10.44
CA THR A 213 23.14 -50.25 -11.15
C THR A 213 21.90 -50.33 -10.24
N THR A 214 20.92 -49.46 -10.48
CA THR A 214 19.65 -49.47 -9.75
C THR A 214 18.88 -50.78 -9.97
N GLU A 215 18.89 -51.31 -11.19
CA GLU A 215 18.20 -52.56 -11.55
C GLU A 215 18.75 -53.77 -10.78
N ASP A 216 20.08 -53.87 -10.63
CA ASP A 216 20.72 -54.99 -9.92
C ASP A 216 20.40 -54.96 -8.41
N VAL A 217 20.42 -53.77 -7.81
CA VAL A 217 20.06 -53.59 -6.39
C VAL A 217 18.59 -53.93 -6.15
N MET A 218 17.67 -53.51 -7.02
CA MET A 218 16.25 -53.86 -6.90
C MET A 218 16.03 -55.38 -7.03
N ALA A 219 16.73 -56.04 -7.96
CA ALA A 219 16.66 -57.48 -8.13
C ALA A 219 17.23 -58.24 -6.91
N ALA A 220 18.26 -57.71 -6.26
CA ALA A 220 18.79 -58.24 -5.00
C ALA A 220 17.83 -58.03 -3.83
N ALA A 221 17.31 -56.81 -3.65
CA ALA A 221 16.38 -56.46 -2.59
C ALA A 221 15.09 -57.30 -2.62
N SER A 222 14.57 -57.59 -3.81
CA SER A 222 13.38 -58.45 -4.00
C SER A 222 13.57 -59.91 -3.54
N ARG A 223 14.82 -60.36 -3.34
CA ARG A 223 15.14 -61.73 -2.89
C ARG A 223 15.43 -61.83 -1.40
N ILE A 224 15.33 -60.73 -0.66
CA ILE A 224 15.56 -60.70 0.78
C ILE A 224 14.37 -61.35 1.50
N HIS A 225 14.64 -62.39 2.26
CA HIS A 225 13.63 -63.09 3.06
C HIS A 225 13.73 -62.67 4.54
N GLN A 226 12.61 -62.73 5.26
CA GLN A 226 12.57 -62.53 6.71
C GLN A 226 13.38 -63.63 7.40
N ARG A 227 14.36 -63.24 8.23
CA ARG A 227 15.18 -64.20 8.99
C ARG A 227 14.46 -64.76 10.22
N GLY A 228 13.53 -63.98 10.77
CA GLY A 228 12.82 -64.30 12.00
C GLY A 228 13.69 -64.16 13.24
N GLY A 229 13.10 -64.44 14.40
CA GLY A 229 13.76 -64.32 15.70
C GLY A 229 12.78 -63.97 16.81
N THR A 230 13.14 -64.30 18.05
CA THR A 230 12.31 -64.02 19.23
C THR A 230 12.64 -62.69 19.91
N GLN A 231 13.69 -62.00 19.44
CA GLN A 231 14.21 -60.76 20.02
C GLN A 231 14.48 -59.75 18.90
N THR A 232 14.39 -58.47 19.26
CA THR A 232 14.66 -57.32 18.39
C THR A 232 15.86 -56.56 18.95
N MET A 233 17.06 -56.82 18.40
CA MET A 233 18.32 -56.23 18.87
C MET A 233 18.70 -54.98 18.05
N THR A 234 17.89 -53.93 18.15
CA THR A 234 18.03 -52.68 17.36
C THR A 234 19.37 -51.98 17.59
N ALA A 235 19.85 -51.89 18.83
CA ALA A 235 21.12 -51.21 19.10
C ALA A 235 22.30 -51.97 18.45
N LEU A 236 22.28 -53.31 18.49
CA LEU A 236 23.24 -54.14 17.79
C LEU A 236 23.17 -53.98 16.26
N GLY A 237 21.97 -53.89 15.68
CA GLY A 237 21.78 -53.65 14.25
C GLY A 237 22.42 -52.35 13.78
N ILE A 238 22.15 -51.25 14.49
CA ILE A 238 22.71 -49.92 14.20
C ILE A 238 24.23 -49.92 14.37
N ASP A 239 24.75 -50.49 15.47
CA ASP A 239 26.18 -50.53 15.76
C ASP A 239 26.96 -51.35 14.71
N THR A 240 26.37 -52.44 14.22
CA THR A 240 26.95 -53.27 13.16
C THR A 240 26.98 -52.53 11.83
N ALA A 241 25.89 -51.82 11.47
CA ALA A 241 25.85 -51.00 10.27
C ALA A 241 26.92 -49.89 10.32
N ARG A 242 27.09 -49.22 11.46
CA ARG A 242 28.15 -48.22 11.68
C ARG A 242 29.55 -48.82 11.54
N LYS A 243 29.86 -49.87 12.32
CA LYS A 243 31.22 -50.44 12.41
C LYS A 243 31.66 -51.23 11.19
N GLU A 244 30.71 -51.81 10.45
CA GLU A 244 31.03 -52.74 9.36
C GLU A 244 30.56 -52.21 8.00
N ALA A 245 29.30 -51.79 7.85
CA ALA A 245 28.76 -51.41 6.54
C ALA A 245 29.34 -50.08 6.02
N PHE A 246 29.56 -49.09 6.90
CA PHE A 246 30.17 -47.80 6.54
C PHE A 246 31.70 -47.80 6.51
N THR A 247 32.32 -48.91 6.10
CA THR A 247 33.77 -49.04 5.97
C THR A 247 34.21 -49.00 4.50
N GLU A 248 35.42 -48.49 4.24
CA GLU A 248 35.99 -48.46 2.89
C GLU A 248 36.09 -49.85 2.25
N ALA A 249 36.35 -50.88 3.07
CA ALA A 249 36.40 -52.27 2.62
C ALA A 249 35.05 -52.75 2.03
N HIS A 250 33.94 -52.20 2.53
CA HIS A 250 32.58 -52.52 2.09
C HIS A 250 31.97 -51.44 1.20
N GLY A 251 32.78 -50.51 0.69
CA GLY A 251 32.39 -49.56 -0.34
C GLY A 251 32.15 -48.13 0.12
N ALA A 252 32.19 -47.82 1.42
CA ALA A 252 32.00 -46.45 1.88
C ALA A 252 33.14 -45.52 1.42
N ARG A 253 32.79 -44.32 0.97
CA ARG A 253 33.70 -43.37 0.31
C ARG A 253 34.09 -42.24 1.27
N ARG A 254 35.37 -41.84 1.24
CA ARG A 254 35.87 -40.73 2.07
C ARG A 254 35.26 -39.41 1.65
N GLY A 255 34.73 -38.66 2.62
CA GLY A 255 34.15 -37.33 2.39
C GLY A 255 32.77 -37.33 1.73
N VAL A 256 32.16 -38.50 1.55
CA VAL A 256 30.78 -38.69 1.09
C VAL A 256 29.86 -38.81 2.31
N GLN A 257 28.67 -38.21 2.25
CA GLN A 257 27.71 -38.23 3.34
C GLN A 257 27.16 -39.65 3.56
N LYS A 258 27.16 -40.10 4.82
CA LYS A 258 26.67 -41.41 5.24
C LYS A 258 25.23 -41.30 5.75
N VAL A 259 24.32 -42.09 5.18
CA VAL A 259 22.89 -42.07 5.54
C VAL A 259 22.43 -43.46 5.97
N MET A 260 21.86 -43.58 7.15
CA MET A 260 21.30 -44.82 7.68
C MET A 260 19.77 -44.73 7.74
N VAL A 261 19.07 -45.73 7.19
CA VAL A 261 17.60 -45.81 7.24
C VAL A 261 17.19 -47.01 8.08
N ILE A 262 16.66 -46.77 9.27
CA ILE A 262 16.29 -47.80 10.26
C ILE A 262 14.78 -48.05 10.17
N VAL A 263 14.38 -49.31 10.01
CA VAL A 263 12.97 -49.74 9.92
C VAL A 263 12.69 -50.81 10.98
N THR A 264 11.75 -50.56 11.90
CA THR A 264 11.43 -51.49 13.01
C THR A 264 9.99 -51.37 13.50
N ASP A 265 9.44 -52.44 14.09
CA ASP A 265 8.08 -52.52 14.63
C ASP A 265 7.98 -52.90 16.11
N GLY A 266 9.11 -52.95 16.82
CA GLY A 266 9.17 -53.44 18.19
C GLY A 266 10.23 -52.74 19.04
N GLU A 267 9.95 -52.64 20.35
CA GLU A 267 10.92 -52.15 21.34
C GLU A 267 12.20 -53.01 21.33
N SER A 268 13.34 -52.31 21.36
CA SER A 268 14.66 -52.90 21.40
C SER A 268 14.89 -53.66 22.71
N HIS A 269 15.27 -54.94 22.58
CA HIS A 269 15.65 -55.78 23.72
C HIS A 269 17.03 -55.42 24.29
N ASP A 270 17.78 -54.57 23.58
CA ASP A 270 19.08 -54.03 23.93
C ASP A 270 19.11 -52.50 24.07
N ASN A 271 17.95 -51.89 24.38
CA ASN A 271 17.77 -50.45 24.50
C ASN A 271 18.76 -49.78 25.49
N TYR A 272 19.23 -50.50 26.51
CA TYR A 272 20.26 -50.00 27.44
C TYR A 272 21.59 -49.58 26.76
N ARG A 273 21.85 -50.03 25.52
CA ARG A 273 23.02 -49.65 24.71
C ARG A 273 22.72 -48.58 23.67
N LEU A 274 21.44 -48.25 23.44
CA LEU A 274 21.02 -47.44 22.31
C LEU A 274 21.65 -46.04 22.39
N GLN A 275 21.62 -45.40 23.55
CA GLN A 275 22.20 -44.06 23.74
C GLN A 275 23.69 -43.99 23.33
N GLU A 276 24.50 -44.95 23.78
CA GLU A 276 25.93 -45.02 23.44
C GLU A 276 26.13 -45.18 21.92
N VAL A 277 25.35 -46.04 21.29
CA VAL A 277 25.44 -46.30 19.85
C VAL A 277 25.01 -45.09 19.02
N ILE A 278 23.99 -44.35 19.46
CA ILE A 278 23.53 -43.13 18.80
C ILE A 278 24.56 -42.01 18.93
N ASP A 279 25.16 -41.83 20.10
CA ASP A 279 26.23 -40.85 20.32
C ASP A 279 27.45 -41.16 19.40
N ASP A 280 27.83 -42.43 19.28
CA ASP A 280 28.87 -42.87 18.35
C ASP A 280 28.53 -42.59 16.87
N CYS A 281 27.25 -42.66 16.49
CA CYS A 281 26.82 -42.34 15.12
C CYS A 281 26.86 -40.84 14.84
N GLU A 282 26.59 -40.00 15.83
CA GLU A 282 26.72 -38.54 15.74
C GLU A 282 28.20 -38.15 15.60
N ASP A 283 29.10 -38.74 16.38
CA ASP A 283 30.54 -38.50 16.30
C ASP A 283 31.14 -38.87 14.93
N GLU A 284 30.56 -39.86 14.25
CA GLU A 284 30.95 -40.30 12.90
C GLU A 284 30.18 -39.60 11.77
N ASN A 285 29.35 -38.60 12.08
CA ASN A 285 28.54 -37.83 11.13
C ASN A 285 27.65 -38.72 10.23
N ILE A 286 26.98 -39.71 10.84
CA ILE A 286 26.02 -40.59 10.16
C ILE A 286 24.61 -40.07 10.37
N GLN A 287 23.96 -39.67 9.27
CA GLN A 287 22.58 -39.18 9.29
C GLN A 287 21.59 -40.34 9.39
N ARG A 288 20.69 -40.34 10.38
CA ARG A 288 19.82 -41.48 10.69
C ARG A 288 18.35 -41.13 10.52
N PHE A 289 17.67 -41.84 9.62
CA PHE A 289 16.22 -41.83 9.46
C PHE A 289 15.61 -43.03 10.18
N ALA A 290 14.65 -42.81 11.07
CA ALA A 290 14.03 -43.88 11.86
C ALA A 290 12.54 -44.01 11.52
N ILE A 291 12.10 -45.22 11.18
CA ILE A 291 10.74 -45.56 10.76
C ILE A 291 10.15 -46.55 11.77
N ALA A 292 9.12 -46.09 12.49
CA ALA A 292 8.37 -46.89 13.46
C ALA A 292 7.09 -47.48 12.83
N ILE A 293 6.97 -48.80 12.84
CA ILE A 293 5.79 -49.53 12.34
C ILE A 293 4.89 -49.94 13.51
N LEU A 294 3.65 -49.47 13.53
CA LEU A 294 2.71 -49.69 14.64
C LEU A 294 1.77 -50.90 14.43
N GLY A 295 2.02 -51.73 13.42
CA GLY A 295 1.15 -52.83 13.03
C GLY A 295 0.97 -53.87 14.15
N SER A 296 2.07 -54.30 14.77
CA SER A 296 2.08 -55.26 15.87
C SER A 296 1.31 -54.74 17.11
N TYR A 297 1.51 -53.48 17.47
CA TYR A 297 0.86 -52.80 18.59
C TYR A 297 -0.64 -52.56 18.35
N SER A 298 -1.02 -52.17 17.13
CA SER A 298 -2.41 -51.96 16.74
C SER A 298 -3.19 -53.28 16.74
N ARG A 299 -2.59 -54.37 16.25
CA ARG A 299 -3.17 -55.73 16.30
C ARG A 299 -3.29 -56.26 17.74
N GLY A 300 -2.36 -55.89 18.61
CA GLY A 300 -2.32 -56.29 20.02
C GLY A 300 -3.12 -55.39 20.99
N ASN A 301 -3.66 -54.26 20.52
CA ASN A 301 -4.29 -53.22 21.34
C ASN A 301 -3.38 -52.73 22.50
N LEU A 302 -2.09 -52.54 22.20
CA LEU A 302 -1.02 -52.17 23.15
C LEU A 302 -0.72 -50.66 23.10
N SER A 303 -0.17 -50.10 24.19
CA SER A 303 0.28 -48.70 24.20
C SER A 303 1.51 -48.51 23.33
N THR A 304 1.51 -47.48 22.48
CA THR A 304 2.58 -47.16 21.53
C THR A 304 3.54 -46.08 22.03
N GLU A 305 3.27 -45.46 23.19
CA GLU A 305 3.97 -44.27 23.67
C GLU A 305 5.47 -44.53 23.90
N LYS A 306 5.83 -45.63 24.56
CA LYS A 306 7.22 -45.97 24.87
C LYS A 306 8.02 -46.31 23.61
N PHE A 307 7.45 -47.12 22.73
CA PHE A 307 8.06 -47.50 21.47
C PHE A 307 8.33 -46.29 20.57
N VAL A 308 7.34 -45.40 20.41
CA VAL A 308 7.50 -44.20 19.58
C VAL A 308 8.59 -43.28 20.13
N GLU A 309 8.68 -43.09 21.45
CA GLU A 309 9.75 -42.30 22.06
C GLU A 309 11.13 -42.94 21.89
N GLU A 310 11.23 -44.27 21.96
CA GLU A 310 12.47 -44.99 21.66
C GLU A 310 12.93 -44.74 20.21
N ILE A 311 12.06 -44.93 19.22
CA ILE A 311 12.45 -44.76 17.80
C ILE A 311 12.71 -43.28 17.46
N LYS A 312 12.02 -42.33 18.10
CA LYS A 312 12.34 -40.91 17.98
C LYS A 312 13.76 -40.59 18.47
N SER A 313 14.25 -41.28 19.51
CA SER A 313 15.60 -41.08 20.04
C SER A 313 16.71 -41.57 19.10
N ILE A 314 16.39 -42.47 18.17
CA ILE A 314 17.33 -43.01 17.17
C ILE A 314 17.57 -42.00 16.03
N ALA A 315 16.52 -41.26 15.64
CA ALA A 315 16.55 -40.34 14.53
C ALA A 315 17.48 -39.12 14.79
N SER A 316 18.16 -38.64 13.74
CA SER A 316 18.99 -37.43 13.82
C SER A 316 18.16 -36.17 14.07
N LYS A 317 18.79 -35.12 14.61
CA LYS A 317 18.14 -33.82 14.81
C LYS A 317 18.14 -33.01 13.51
N PRO A 318 17.08 -32.22 13.22
CA PRO A 318 15.79 -32.14 13.92
C PRO A 318 14.92 -33.40 13.73
N THR A 319 14.36 -33.92 14.82
CA THR A 319 13.67 -35.23 14.87
C THR A 319 12.42 -35.27 13.98
N GLU A 320 11.68 -34.17 13.88
CA GLU A 320 10.50 -34.03 13.02
C GLU A 320 10.79 -34.27 11.52
N LYS A 321 12.07 -34.15 11.11
CA LYS A 321 12.53 -34.41 9.74
C LYS A 321 13.09 -35.83 9.54
N HIS A 322 13.50 -36.50 10.60
CA HIS A 322 14.19 -37.80 10.49
C HIS A 322 13.39 -38.97 11.06
N PHE A 323 12.28 -38.70 11.74
CA PHE A 323 11.38 -39.70 12.28
C PHE A 323 10.10 -39.83 11.43
N PHE A 324 9.70 -41.07 11.16
CA PHE A 324 8.44 -41.41 10.50
C PHE A 324 7.71 -42.47 11.33
N ASN A 325 6.40 -42.29 11.50
CA ASN A 325 5.53 -43.31 12.08
C ASN A 325 4.52 -43.80 11.04
N VAL A 326 4.33 -45.11 10.97
CA VAL A 326 3.38 -45.75 10.07
C VAL A 326 2.43 -46.63 10.87
N SER A 327 1.16 -46.61 10.49
CA SER A 327 0.09 -47.32 11.21
C SER A 327 0.28 -48.84 11.20
N ASP A 328 0.79 -49.38 10.09
CA ASP A 328 1.07 -50.79 9.87
C ASP A 328 2.10 -50.97 8.74
N GLU A 329 2.46 -52.21 8.45
CA GLU A 329 3.45 -52.57 7.44
C GLU A 329 3.00 -52.15 6.03
N LEU A 330 1.70 -52.22 5.71
CA LEU A 330 1.17 -51.86 4.39
C LEU A 330 1.30 -50.35 4.14
N ALA A 331 1.22 -49.55 5.19
CA ALA A 331 1.37 -48.10 5.12
C ALA A 331 2.82 -47.65 4.81
N LEU A 332 3.83 -48.53 4.85
CA LEU A 332 5.22 -48.18 4.51
C LEU A 332 5.35 -47.58 3.11
N ILE A 333 4.54 -48.01 2.14
CA ILE A 333 4.58 -47.46 0.78
C ILE A 333 4.22 -45.96 0.76
N THR A 334 3.37 -45.51 1.70
CA THR A 334 2.89 -44.12 1.74
C THR A 334 3.98 -43.12 2.15
N ILE A 335 5.04 -43.56 2.82
CA ILE A 335 6.13 -42.68 3.26
C ILE A 335 7.30 -42.63 2.26
N VAL A 336 7.28 -43.44 1.20
CA VAL A 336 8.42 -43.56 0.26
C VAL A 336 8.73 -42.23 -0.44
N GLU A 337 7.70 -41.49 -0.88
CA GLU A 337 7.91 -40.18 -1.52
C GLU A 337 8.53 -39.19 -0.54
N ALA A 338 7.94 -39.07 0.67
CA ALA A 338 8.43 -38.15 1.69
C ALA A 338 9.83 -38.49 2.20
N LEU A 339 10.13 -39.77 2.39
CA LEU A 339 11.46 -40.25 2.79
C LEU A 339 12.48 -40.03 1.66
N GLY A 340 12.11 -40.34 0.42
CA GLY A 340 12.93 -40.12 -0.75
C GLY A 340 13.33 -38.65 -0.89
N GLU A 341 12.37 -37.72 -0.84
CA GLU A 341 12.67 -36.29 -0.93
C GLU A 341 13.63 -35.80 0.15
N ARG A 342 13.47 -36.26 1.41
CA ARG A 342 14.37 -35.87 2.51
C ARG A 342 15.78 -36.43 2.34
N ILE A 343 15.92 -37.64 1.79
CA ILE A 343 17.23 -38.23 1.48
C ILE A 343 17.87 -37.50 0.29
N PHE A 344 17.12 -37.23 -0.77
CA PHE A 344 17.65 -36.53 -1.96
C PHE A 344 18.06 -35.09 -1.69
N ALA A 345 17.40 -34.42 -0.73
CA ALA A 345 17.83 -33.09 -0.29
C ALA A 345 19.25 -33.08 0.29
N LEU A 346 19.75 -34.22 0.83
CA LEU A 346 21.13 -34.36 1.32
C LEU A 346 22.17 -34.46 0.18
N GLU A 347 21.76 -34.75 -1.06
CA GLU A 347 22.65 -34.69 -2.25
C GLU A 347 23.01 -33.23 -2.62
N ALA A 348 22.20 -32.27 -2.18
CA ALA A 348 22.31 -30.87 -2.56
C ALA A 348 22.65 -29.93 -1.39
N THR A 349 22.37 -30.32 -0.14
CA THR A 349 22.44 -29.42 1.04
C THR A 349 23.18 -30.06 2.23
N THR A 350 23.64 -29.24 3.19
CA THR A 350 24.18 -29.71 4.48
C THR A 350 23.05 -29.94 5.52
N ASP A 351 23.23 -30.88 6.45
CA ASP A 351 22.21 -31.47 7.38
C ASP A 351 21.19 -30.52 8.05
N GLN A 352 21.44 -29.21 8.15
CA GLN A 352 20.49 -28.26 8.72
C GLN A 352 19.32 -27.87 7.77
N GLN A 353 19.45 -28.11 6.46
CA GLN A 353 18.62 -27.48 5.42
C GLN A 353 17.81 -28.45 4.54
N ALA A 354 17.85 -29.77 4.78
CA ALA A 354 17.26 -30.81 3.93
C ALA A 354 15.73 -30.75 3.71
N SER A 355 15.02 -29.70 4.17
CA SER A 355 13.60 -29.47 3.91
C SER A 355 13.23 -28.01 3.62
N SER A 356 14.20 -27.10 3.53
CA SER A 356 13.99 -25.67 3.30
C SER A 356 14.83 -25.25 2.11
N PHE A 357 14.21 -24.71 1.06
CA PHE A 357 14.92 -24.21 -0.11
C PHE A 357 15.63 -22.91 0.27
N GLU A 358 16.95 -22.86 0.14
CA GLU A 358 17.72 -21.64 0.31
C GLU A 358 17.74 -20.84 -0.99
N MET A 359 18.50 -21.30 -1.98
CA MET A 359 18.71 -20.58 -3.24
C MET A 359 18.37 -21.41 -4.48
N GLU A 360 18.08 -22.70 -4.29
CA GLU A 360 17.76 -23.68 -5.33
C GLU A 360 16.55 -23.26 -6.16
N MET A 361 15.56 -22.65 -5.49
CA MET A 361 14.34 -22.13 -6.11
C MET A 361 14.34 -20.60 -6.19
N SER A 362 15.50 -19.95 -6.14
CA SER A 362 15.61 -18.50 -5.97
C SER A 362 14.92 -17.66 -7.05
N GLN A 363 14.81 -18.16 -8.29
CA GLN A 363 14.28 -17.41 -9.43
C GLN A 363 14.91 -16.02 -9.59
N ALA A 364 16.24 -15.93 -9.41
CA ALA A 364 17.00 -14.71 -9.53
C ALA A 364 16.80 -14.05 -10.90
N GLY A 365 16.59 -12.74 -10.90
CA GLY A 365 16.22 -11.98 -12.10
C GLY A 365 14.72 -11.88 -12.33
N PHE A 366 13.89 -12.30 -11.36
CA PHE A 366 12.44 -12.06 -11.36
C PHE A 366 12.11 -10.57 -11.54
N SER A 367 12.93 -9.71 -10.92
CA SER A 367 12.99 -8.29 -11.22
C SER A 367 14.45 -7.85 -11.29
N ALA A 368 14.74 -6.75 -11.97
CA ALA A 368 16.09 -6.21 -12.09
C ALA A 368 16.06 -4.68 -12.09
N HIS A 369 17.12 -4.05 -11.60
CA HIS A 369 17.29 -2.60 -11.66
C HIS A 369 18.78 -2.22 -11.60
N TYR A 370 19.19 -1.27 -12.45
CA TYR A 370 20.55 -0.71 -12.41
C TYR A 370 20.60 0.46 -11.44
N SER A 371 21.57 0.44 -10.53
CA SER A 371 21.79 1.53 -9.59
C SER A 371 23.29 1.74 -9.33
N GLN A 372 23.83 2.86 -9.80
CA GLN A 372 25.27 3.13 -9.82
C GLN A 372 26.05 2.01 -10.56
N ASP A 373 26.96 1.32 -9.87
CA ASP A 373 27.72 0.18 -10.41
C ASP A 373 27.11 -1.18 -10.06
N TRP A 374 25.95 -1.21 -9.39
CA TRP A 374 25.28 -2.42 -8.96
C TRP A 374 24.12 -2.77 -9.88
N ILE A 375 23.97 -4.07 -10.13
CA ILE A 375 22.78 -4.69 -10.67
C ILE A 375 22.03 -5.30 -9.49
N MET A 376 20.82 -4.82 -9.23
CA MET A 376 19.91 -5.44 -8.28
C MET A 376 19.16 -6.56 -9.00
N LEU A 377 19.15 -7.78 -8.47
CA LEU A 377 18.36 -8.89 -8.98
C LEU A 377 17.43 -9.40 -7.88
N GLY A 378 16.13 -9.32 -8.11
CA GLY A 378 15.12 -9.92 -7.25
C GLY A 378 15.15 -11.44 -7.34
N ALA A 379 15.15 -12.11 -6.18
CA ALA A 379 15.17 -13.56 -6.05
C ALA A 379 14.01 -14.01 -5.14
N VAL A 380 12.81 -14.10 -5.74
CA VAL A 380 11.54 -14.27 -5.00
C VAL A 380 11.36 -15.62 -4.33
N GLY A 381 11.96 -16.68 -4.89
CA GLY A 381 11.80 -18.04 -4.37
C GLY A 381 12.89 -18.44 -3.38
N ALA A 382 13.80 -17.53 -3.04
CA ALA A 382 14.83 -17.79 -2.05
C ALA A 382 14.22 -17.95 -0.64
N TYR A 383 14.82 -18.81 0.18
CA TYR A 383 14.47 -19.07 1.58
C TYR A 383 12.97 -19.38 1.75
N ASP A 384 12.52 -20.46 1.11
CA ASP A 384 11.12 -20.90 1.09
C ASP A 384 10.16 -19.78 0.66
N TRP A 385 10.50 -19.12 -0.45
CA TRP A 385 9.76 -17.99 -1.01
C TRP A 385 9.64 -16.77 -0.10
N ASN A 386 10.41 -16.67 0.98
CA ASN A 386 10.52 -15.43 1.74
C ASN A 386 11.14 -14.33 0.85
N GLY A 387 12.07 -14.72 -0.02
CA GLY A 387 12.68 -13.91 -1.06
C GLY A 387 13.88 -13.10 -0.57
N THR A 388 14.70 -12.63 -1.51
CA THR A 388 15.84 -11.74 -1.24
C THR A 388 16.17 -10.88 -2.46
N VAL A 389 17.15 -9.99 -2.30
CA VAL A 389 17.71 -9.19 -3.40
C VAL A 389 19.20 -9.44 -3.49
N LEU A 390 19.65 -9.92 -4.65
CA LEU A 390 21.06 -10.15 -4.95
C LEU A 390 21.64 -8.86 -5.54
N MET A 391 22.80 -8.47 -5.03
CA MET A 391 23.53 -7.30 -5.54
C MET A 391 24.75 -7.80 -6.32
N VAL A 392 24.77 -7.56 -7.63
CA VAL A 392 25.80 -8.06 -8.55
C VAL A 392 26.62 -6.89 -9.09
N LYS A 393 27.95 -7.06 -9.14
CA LYS A 393 28.92 -6.16 -9.78
C LYS A 393 30.12 -6.96 -10.27
N ASP A 394 30.97 -6.36 -11.10
CA ASP A 394 32.16 -7.03 -11.69
C ASP A 394 33.14 -7.60 -10.63
N SER A 395 33.22 -6.99 -9.44
CA SER A 395 34.11 -7.41 -8.34
C SER A 395 33.52 -8.46 -7.40
N GLY A 396 32.31 -8.97 -7.69
CA GLY A 396 31.68 -10.06 -6.96
C GLY A 396 30.22 -9.79 -6.57
N ILE A 397 29.61 -10.78 -5.93
CA ILE A 397 28.18 -10.78 -5.59
C ILE A 397 28.01 -10.59 -4.08
N SER A 398 26.97 -9.84 -3.68
CA SER A 398 26.47 -9.82 -2.30
C SER A 398 25.17 -10.61 -2.23
N MET A 399 25.16 -11.66 -1.41
CA MET A 399 24.00 -12.52 -1.17
C MET A 399 23.54 -12.36 0.29
N PRO A 400 22.46 -11.61 0.55
CA PRO A 400 21.89 -11.51 1.89
C PRO A 400 21.35 -12.85 2.39
N THR A 401 21.55 -13.14 3.67
CA THR A 401 20.98 -14.33 4.34
C THR A 401 19.50 -14.14 4.67
N ASN A 402 18.76 -15.22 4.94
CA ASN A 402 17.33 -15.21 5.28
C ASN A 402 16.97 -14.19 6.37
N ASP A 403 17.83 -14.02 7.38
CA ASP A 403 17.59 -13.12 8.52
C ASP A 403 17.84 -11.64 8.21
N THR A 404 18.46 -11.32 7.07
CA THR A 404 18.93 -9.96 6.77
C THR A 404 17.78 -8.95 6.71
N PHE A 405 16.66 -9.33 6.10
CA PHE A 405 15.49 -8.47 5.93
C PHE A 405 14.39 -8.71 6.99
N ARG A 406 14.52 -9.77 7.80
CA ARG A 406 13.56 -10.14 8.86
C ARG A 406 13.47 -9.05 9.94
N ASP A 407 12.27 -8.84 10.46
CA ASP A 407 12.04 -7.96 11.60
C ASP A 407 12.16 -8.78 12.91
N ARG A 408 13.28 -8.60 13.63
CA ARG A 408 13.55 -9.31 14.89
C ARG A 408 12.55 -8.98 16.01
N LEU A 409 11.74 -7.92 15.85
CA LEU A 409 10.76 -7.50 16.87
C LEU A 409 9.37 -8.16 16.69
N SER A 410 9.14 -8.86 15.57
CA SER A 410 7.82 -9.43 15.22
C SER A 410 7.77 -10.97 15.29
N GLU A 411 8.50 -11.60 16.21
CA GLU A 411 8.68 -13.07 16.34
C GLU A 411 7.39 -13.92 16.49
N ARG A 412 6.19 -13.31 16.55
CA ARG A 412 4.95 -14.08 16.72
C ARG A 412 4.36 -14.68 15.45
N ASN A 413 4.73 -14.22 14.25
CA ASN A 413 4.22 -14.76 12.99
C ASN A 413 5.34 -14.78 11.94
N GLU A 414 5.88 -15.95 11.62
CA GLU A 414 6.78 -16.07 10.46
C GLU A 414 6.00 -15.79 9.16
N PRO A 415 6.53 -14.94 8.26
CA PRO A 415 5.92 -14.77 6.95
C PRO A 415 6.21 -16.03 6.11
N LEU A 416 5.18 -16.84 5.87
CA LEU A 416 5.25 -17.88 4.85
C LEU A 416 5.15 -17.20 3.46
N ALA A 417 6.19 -17.35 2.63
CA ALA A 417 6.20 -16.96 1.22
C ALA A 417 5.89 -15.46 0.93
N ALA A 418 6.73 -14.54 1.44
CA ALA A 418 6.54 -13.09 1.29
C ALA A 418 6.85 -12.52 -0.11
N TYR A 419 7.69 -13.21 -0.89
CA TYR A 419 8.16 -12.81 -2.23
C TYR A 419 8.99 -11.53 -2.24
N LEU A 420 9.91 -11.34 -1.29
CA LEU A 420 10.84 -10.21 -1.34
C LEU A 420 11.69 -10.24 -2.61
N GLY A 421 11.82 -9.07 -3.24
CA GLY A 421 12.48 -8.94 -4.54
C GLY A 421 11.54 -9.17 -5.72
N TYR A 422 10.22 -9.25 -5.50
CA TYR A 422 9.26 -9.28 -6.60
C TYR A 422 9.38 -8.04 -7.49
N THR A 423 9.67 -6.90 -6.87
CA THR A 423 10.14 -5.69 -7.54
C THR A 423 11.34 -5.11 -6.83
N VAL A 424 12.21 -4.45 -7.59
CA VAL A 424 13.37 -3.72 -7.09
C VAL A 424 13.47 -2.36 -7.78
N ASN A 425 13.90 -1.34 -7.04
CA ASN A 425 14.15 0.00 -7.54
C ASN A 425 15.18 0.70 -6.62
N SER A 426 15.61 1.92 -6.95
CA SER A 426 16.49 2.71 -6.10
C SER A 426 16.12 4.18 -6.15
N ALA A 427 16.29 4.90 -5.04
CA ALA A 427 16.13 6.34 -4.96
C ALA A 427 17.48 7.03 -4.68
N LEU A 428 17.78 8.10 -5.43
CA LEU A 428 18.97 8.92 -5.17
C LEU A 428 18.62 10.04 -4.19
N THR A 429 19.42 10.19 -3.15
CA THR A 429 19.26 11.23 -2.13
C THR A 429 20.56 12.01 -1.95
N PRO A 430 20.53 13.22 -1.37
CA PRO A 430 21.75 13.92 -0.99
C PRO A 430 22.64 13.13 -0.02
N GLY A 431 22.07 12.18 0.71
CA GLY A 431 22.76 11.29 1.66
C GLY A 431 23.11 9.91 1.11
N GLY A 432 23.16 9.75 -0.23
CA GLY A 432 23.48 8.49 -0.91
C GLY A 432 22.26 7.79 -1.52
N VAL A 433 22.44 6.53 -1.92
CA VAL A 433 21.39 5.73 -2.56
C VAL A 433 20.58 4.97 -1.50
N LEU A 434 19.26 4.98 -1.68
CA LEU A 434 18.33 4.09 -0.99
C LEU A 434 17.92 2.99 -1.96
N TYR A 435 18.06 1.74 -1.56
CA TYR A 435 17.60 0.58 -2.30
C TYR A 435 16.21 0.20 -1.82
N ILE A 436 15.35 -0.21 -2.74
CA ILE A 436 13.93 -0.45 -2.49
C ILE A 436 13.56 -1.81 -3.05
N ALA A 437 12.85 -2.62 -2.26
CA ALA A 437 12.37 -3.93 -2.68
C ALA A 437 10.93 -4.18 -2.21
N GLY A 438 10.10 -4.69 -3.11
CA GLY A 438 8.73 -5.10 -2.82
C GLY A 438 8.62 -6.56 -2.41
N GLN A 439 7.74 -6.84 -1.45
CA GLN A 439 7.30 -8.17 -1.04
C GLN A 439 5.76 -8.23 -0.97
N PRO A 440 5.07 -8.36 -2.12
CA PRO A 440 3.63 -8.17 -2.22
C PRO A 440 2.79 -9.22 -1.49
N ARG A 441 3.39 -10.34 -1.06
CA ARG A 441 2.71 -11.40 -0.29
C ARG A 441 2.97 -11.34 1.20
N TYR A 442 3.81 -10.42 1.67
CA TYR A 442 4.09 -10.26 3.10
C TYR A 442 2.79 -10.05 3.89
N ASN A 443 2.54 -10.94 4.86
CA ASN A 443 1.31 -10.97 5.66
C ASN A 443 0.02 -10.91 4.81
N HIS A 444 0.06 -11.39 3.57
CA HIS A 444 -0.99 -11.32 2.56
C HIS A 444 -1.47 -9.90 2.18
N THR A 445 -1.00 -8.84 2.83
CA THR A 445 -1.33 -7.45 2.52
C THR A 445 -0.29 -6.79 1.61
N GLY A 446 0.97 -7.26 1.69
CA GLY A 446 2.13 -6.71 0.99
C GLY A 446 2.92 -5.70 1.82
N GLN A 447 4.21 -5.57 1.53
CA GLN A 447 5.11 -4.59 2.15
C GLN A 447 6.20 -4.14 1.16
N VAL A 448 6.71 -2.92 1.34
CA VAL A 448 7.92 -2.41 0.67
C VAL A 448 9.01 -2.16 1.70
N ILE A 449 10.21 -2.66 1.45
CA ILE A 449 11.40 -2.47 2.29
C ILE A 449 12.31 -1.44 1.63
N ILE A 450 12.74 -0.45 2.40
CA ILE A 450 13.75 0.55 2.01
C ILE A 450 15.00 0.33 2.86
N TYR A 451 16.15 0.21 2.22
CA TYR A 451 17.41 -0.12 2.88
C TYR A 451 18.61 0.59 2.25
N LYS A 452 19.72 0.61 2.99
CA LYS A 452 21.04 1.08 2.54
C LYS A 452 22.04 -0.06 2.56
N MET A 453 23.08 0.08 1.76
CA MET A 453 24.23 -0.83 1.77
C MET A 453 25.41 -0.17 2.48
N GLU A 454 25.97 -0.83 3.49
CA GLU A 454 27.24 -0.48 4.13
C GLU A 454 28.27 -1.56 3.76
N GLY A 455 28.98 -1.36 2.65
CA GLY A 455 29.83 -2.40 2.06
C GLY A 455 29.02 -3.56 1.50
N LYS A 456 29.05 -4.71 2.17
CA LYS A 456 28.19 -5.88 1.85
C LYS A 456 27.00 -6.03 2.80
N GLU A 457 26.96 -5.27 3.89
CA GLU A 457 25.89 -5.37 4.88
C GLU A 457 24.68 -4.52 4.46
N VAL A 458 23.49 -5.03 4.77
CA VAL A 458 22.21 -4.40 4.48
C VAL A 458 21.67 -3.78 5.76
N GLN A 459 21.32 -2.49 5.70
CA GLN A 459 20.66 -1.79 6.80
C GLN A 459 19.27 -1.35 6.37
N VAL A 460 18.23 -1.95 6.96
CA VAL A 460 16.84 -1.56 6.69
C VAL A 460 16.52 -0.21 7.36
N VAL A 461 16.12 0.76 6.55
CA VAL A 461 15.81 2.15 6.97
C VAL A 461 14.32 2.33 7.27
N GLN A 462 13.45 1.72 6.45
CA GLN A 462 12.00 1.88 6.56
C GLN A 462 11.26 0.68 5.98
N ARG A 463 10.06 0.41 6.51
CA ARG A 463 9.10 -0.55 5.97
C ARG A 463 7.76 0.15 5.74
N LEU A 464 7.16 -0.02 4.57
CA LEU A 464 5.83 0.50 4.22
C LEU A 464 4.87 -0.68 4.07
N ASN A 465 3.76 -0.69 4.82
CA ASN A 465 2.81 -1.81 4.84
C ASN A 465 1.58 -1.52 4.00
N GLY A 466 1.10 -2.52 3.26
CA GLY A 466 -0.18 -2.46 2.55
C GLY A 466 -1.37 -2.52 3.52
N GLU A 467 -2.47 -1.85 3.16
CA GLU A 467 -3.66 -1.72 4.02
C GLU A 467 -4.70 -2.85 3.82
N GLN A 468 -4.70 -3.52 2.67
CA GLN A 468 -5.74 -4.47 2.28
C GLN A 468 -5.13 -5.83 1.89
N ILE A 469 -5.69 -6.90 2.46
CA ILE A 469 -5.30 -8.28 2.13
C ILE A 469 -5.59 -8.58 0.65
N GLY A 470 -4.67 -9.27 -0.01
CA GLY A 470 -4.75 -9.62 -1.43
C GLY A 470 -4.51 -8.45 -2.38
N SER A 471 -4.27 -7.23 -1.89
CA SER A 471 -4.11 -6.05 -2.76
C SER A 471 -2.82 -6.03 -3.57
N TYR A 472 -1.86 -6.90 -3.22
CA TYR A 472 -0.56 -7.03 -3.87
C TYR A 472 0.30 -5.75 -3.76
N PHE A 473 0.20 -5.04 -2.63
CA PHE A 473 0.96 -3.81 -2.36
C PHE A 473 2.47 -4.06 -2.40
N GLY A 474 3.18 -3.29 -3.23
CA GLY A 474 4.61 -3.52 -3.48
C GLY A 474 4.86 -4.44 -4.69
N GLY A 475 3.81 -4.81 -5.44
CA GLY A 475 3.93 -5.58 -6.66
C GLY A 475 4.48 -4.78 -7.85
N VAL A 476 4.44 -3.44 -7.78
CA VAL A 476 5.04 -2.49 -8.74
C VAL A 476 5.61 -1.31 -7.96
N ILE A 477 6.85 -0.92 -8.25
CA ILE A 477 7.54 0.18 -7.56
C ILE A 477 8.32 1.01 -8.57
N THR A 478 8.13 2.34 -8.51
CA THR A 478 8.85 3.29 -9.36
C THR A 478 9.23 4.52 -8.55
N THR A 479 10.45 5.00 -8.71
CA THR A 479 10.92 6.27 -8.13
C THR A 479 10.93 7.34 -9.21
N VAL A 480 10.69 8.59 -8.82
CA VAL A 480 10.64 9.72 -9.77
C VAL A 480 11.28 10.96 -9.15
N ASP A 481 12.20 11.56 -9.89
CA ASP A 481 12.66 12.95 -9.72
C ASP A 481 11.69 13.84 -10.52
N ILE A 482 10.88 14.67 -9.87
CA ILE A 482 9.86 15.47 -10.57
C ILE A 482 10.43 16.80 -11.02
N ASP A 483 11.23 17.47 -10.19
CA ASP A 483 11.76 18.81 -10.49
C ASP A 483 13.13 18.82 -11.20
N ARG A 484 13.65 17.65 -11.57
CA ARG A 484 14.90 17.45 -12.30
C ARG A 484 16.13 17.93 -11.56
N ASP A 485 16.11 17.91 -10.23
CA ASP A 485 17.26 18.25 -9.41
C ASP A 485 18.28 17.09 -9.26
N SER A 486 18.04 15.99 -9.99
CA SER A 486 18.74 14.71 -9.95
C SER A 486 18.48 13.87 -8.70
N PHE A 487 17.67 14.34 -7.73
CA PHE A 487 17.28 13.57 -6.57
C PHE A 487 15.85 13.05 -6.70
N THR A 488 15.60 11.89 -6.10
CA THR A 488 14.27 11.31 -6.09
C THR A 488 13.35 12.13 -5.18
N ASP A 489 12.23 12.61 -5.71
CA ASP A 489 11.19 13.28 -4.94
C ASP A 489 10.12 12.31 -4.45
N LEU A 490 9.71 11.38 -5.31
CA LEU A 490 8.56 10.51 -5.09
C LEU A 490 8.90 9.03 -5.22
N LEU A 491 8.22 8.22 -4.42
CA LEU A 491 8.11 6.77 -4.54
C LEU A 491 6.65 6.41 -4.80
N LEU A 492 6.39 5.74 -5.93
CA LEU A 492 5.09 5.20 -6.26
C LEU A 492 5.06 3.71 -6.01
N VAL A 493 4.02 3.24 -5.32
CA VAL A 493 3.83 1.83 -4.98
C VAL A 493 2.47 1.37 -5.48
N GLY A 494 2.47 0.41 -6.40
CA GLY A 494 1.27 -0.22 -6.92
C GLY A 494 0.73 -1.29 -5.97
N ALA A 495 -0.59 -1.28 -5.77
CA ALA A 495 -1.40 -2.36 -5.22
C ALA A 495 -2.39 -2.79 -6.31
N THR A 496 -1.89 -3.59 -7.25
CA THR A 496 -2.54 -3.89 -8.54
C THR A 496 -3.85 -4.65 -8.39
N MET A 497 -4.00 -5.43 -7.33
CA MET A 497 -5.18 -6.24 -7.03
C MET A 497 -6.04 -5.61 -5.93
N TYR A 498 -5.82 -4.33 -5.62
CA TYR A 498 -6.63 -3.61 -4.65
C TYR A 498 -8.12 -3.65 -5.05
N MET A 499 -8.94 -4.15 -4.13
CA MET A 499 -10.37 -4.32 -4.29
C MET A 499 -11.09 -2.99 -4.04
N GLY A 500 -11.81 -2.53 -5.07
CA GLY A 500 -12.60 -1.31 -5.06
C GLY A 500 -13.88 -1.42 -4.24
N THR A 501 -14.63 -0.32 -4.17
CA THR A 501 -15.89 -0.27 -3.41
C THR A 501 -17.00 -1.15 -3.98
N GLU A 502 -16.94 -1.51 -5.27
CA GLU A 502 -17.92 -2.38 -5.93
C GLU A 502 -17.47 -3.87 -5.96
N LYS A 503 -16.40 -4.22 -5.22
CA LYS A 503 -15.78 -5.55 -5.19
C LYS A 503 -15.21 -6.01 -6.53
N GLU A 504 -14.63 -5.07 -7.26
CA GLU A 504 -13.87 -5.23 -8.49
C GLU A 504 -12.36 -5.09 -8.23
N GLU A 505 -11.52 -5.77 -9.01
CA GLU A 505 -10.06 -5.60 -8.97
C GLU A 505 -9.67 -4.25 -9.57
N GLN A 506 -9.97 -3.17 -8.87
CA GLN A 506 -9.78 -1.80 -9.32
C GLN A 506 -8.28 -1.47 -9.47
N GLY A 507 -7.46 -1.88 -8.50
CA GLY A 507 -6.08 -1.46 -8.38
C GLY A 507 -5.95 -0.03 -7.84
N LYS A 508 -4.83 0.26 -7.19
CA LYS A 508 -4.55 1.54 -6.53
C LYS A 508 -3.05 1.82 -6.53
N VAL A 509 -2.64 3.08 -6.70
CA VAL A 509 -1.24 3.49 -6.63
C VAL A 509 -1.05 4.48 -5.49
N TYR A 510 -0.15 4.16 -4.57
CA TYR A 510 0.19 5.00 -3.42
C TYR A 510 1.39 5.87 -3.79
N VAL A 511 1.31 7.16 -3.45
CA VAL A 511 2.34 8.16 -3.71
C VAL A 511 2.96 8.57 -2.38
N TYR A 512 4.26 8.37 -2.25
CA TYR A 512 5.03 8.75 -1.08
C TYR A 512 6.04 9.83 -1.46
N SER A 513 6.10 10.91 -0.68
CA SER A 513 7.11 11.96 -0.83
C SER A 513 8.35 11.67 0.00
N LEU A 514 9.52 11.90 -0.55
CA LEU A 514 10.79 11.70 0.14
C LEU A 514 11.13 12.89 1.04
N ASN A 515 11.22 12.63 2.35
CA ASN A 515 11.68 13.57 3.35
C ASN A 515 13.04 13.11 3.91
N LYS A 516 14.13 13.68 3.37
CA LYS A 516 15.54 13.36 3.65
C LYS A 516 15.94 11.92 3.36
N THR A 517 15.43 10.96 4.14
CA THR A 517 15.72 9.53 4.04
C THR A 517 14.50 8.65 4.27
N LYS A 518 13.32 9.24 4.51
CA LYS A 518 12.08 8.52 4.77
C LYS A 518 10.99 8.93 3.79
N PHE A 519 10.23 7.95 3.32
CA PHE A 519 9.08 8.14 2.47
C PHE A 519 7.82 8.34 3.32
N GLU A 520 7.13 9.46 3.12
CA GLU A 520 5.91 9.82 3.83
C GLU A 520 4.73 9.75 2.86
N TYR A 521 3.63 9.11 3.28
CA TYR A 521 2.45 8.98 2.44
C TYR A 521 1.85 10.35 2.12
N GLN A 522 1.67 10.64 0.83
CA GLN A 522 1.12 11.91 0.35
C GLN A 522 -0.33 11.74 -0.11
N MET A 523 -0.58 10.81 -1.04
CA MET A 523 -1.91 10.55 -1.59
C MET A 523 -1.98 9.20 -2.32
N SER A 524 -3.17 8.85 -2.82
CA SER A 524 -3.37 7.69 -3.69
C SER A 524 -4.02 8.13 -5.01
N LEU A 525 -3.64 7.44 -6.09
CA LEU A 525 -4.22 7.56 -7.42
C LEU A 525 -5.11 6.35 -7.71
N GLU A 526 -6.24 6.60 -8.38
CA GLU A 526 -7.28 5.62 -8.67
C GLU A 526 -7.73 5.76 -10.14
N PRO A 527 -8.10 4.65 -10.80
CA PRO A 527 -8.61 4.69 -12.17
C PRO A 527 -10.03 5.27 -12.23
N ILE A 528 -10.54 5.44 -13.45
CA ILE A 528 -11.96 5.74 -13.65
C ILE A 528 -12.80 4.58 -13.12
N LYS A 529 -13.86 4.88 -12.36
CA LYS A 529 -14.77 3.86 -11.85
C LYS A 529 -15.39 3.06 -12.99
N GLN A 530 -15.21 1.75 -12.95
CA GLN A 530 -15.79 0.83 -13.92
C GLN A 530 -17.07 0.25 -13.34
N THR A 531 -18.16 0.30 -14.10
CA THR A 531 -19.39 -0.40 -13.72
C THR A 531 -19.28 -1.87 -14.09
N CYS A 532 -18.92 -2.69 -13.11
CA CYS A 532 -18.95 -4.14 -13.27
C CYS A 532 -20.38 -4.68 -13.25
N CYS A 533 -20.66 -5.69 -14.07
CA CYS A 533 -21.96 -6.35 -14.09
C CYS A 533 -22.12 -7.20 -12.82
N SER A 534 -22.80 -6.66 -11.81
CA SER A 534 -23.22 -7.43 -10.63
C SER A 534 -24.53 -8.20 -10.89
N PRO A 535 -24.77 -9.35 -10.23
CA PRO A 535 -26.05 -10.08 -10.30
C PRO A 535 -27.28 -9.25 -9.91
N LEU A 536 -27.08 -8.10 -9.25
CA LEU A 536 -28.13 -7.20 -8.75
C LEU A 536 -28.60 -6.14 -9.78
N LYS A 537 -27.96 -6.05 -10.96
CA LYS A 537 -28.31 -5.08 -12.03
C LYS A 537 -28.53 -5.81 -13.37
N GLN A 538 -29.56 -6.66 -13.43
CA GLN A 538 -29.80 -7.58 -14.56
C GLN A 538 -30.36 -6.96 -15.85
N ASP A 539 -31.07 -5.83 -15.82
CA ASP A 539 -31.86 -5.40 -16.99
C ASP A 539 -31.07 -4.67 -18.11
N THR A 540 -29.78 -4.37 -17.91
CA THR A 540 -28.96 -3.64 -18.93
C THR A 540 -27.58 -4.24 -19.20
N CYS A 541 -27.17 -5.28 -18.45
CA CYS A 541 -25.87 -5.90 -18.61
C CYS A 541 -25.93 -7.01 -19.66
N LYS A 542 -25.45 -6.73 -20.88
CA LYS A 542 -24.94 -7.80 -21.75
C LYS A 542 -23.76 -8.44 -21.02
N VAL A 543 -23.77 -9.77 -20.92
CA VAL A 543 -22.69 -10.59 -20.35
C VAL A 543 -21.34 -10.08 -20.87
N LEU A 544 -20.44 -9.62 -19.99
CA LEU A 544 -19.05 -9.35 -20.37
C LEU A 544 -18.44 -10.68 -20.83
N LYS A 545 -17.73 -10.69 -21.97
CA LYS A 545 -17.14 -11.90 -22.53
C LYS A 545 -15.99 -12.44 -21.68
N ASN A 546 -15.34 -11.58 -20.89
CA ASN A 546 -14.17 -11.93 -20.08
C ASN A 546 -14.39 -11.59 -18.60
N GLU A 547 -14.32 -12.60 -17.74
CA GLU A 547 -14.23 -12.45 -16.27
C GLU A 547 -12.77 -12.70 -15.84
N PRO A 548 -12.23 -12.00 -14.82
CA PRO A 548 -12.89 -11.10 -13.86
C PRO A 548 -13.00 -9.64 -14.31
N CYS A 549 -13.95 -8.89 -13.73
CA CYS A 549 -14.12 -7.45 -13.95
C CYS A 549 -13.23 -6.63 -13.01
N GLY A 550 -12.64 -5.55 -13.54
CA GLY A 550 -11.71 -4.68 -12.83
C GLY A 550 -10.82 -3.90 -13.80
N ALA A 551 -9.87 -3.16 -13.27
CA ALA A 551 -8.95 -2.33 -14.06
C ALA A 551 -7.48 -2.76 -13.86
N ARG A 552 -7.14 -3.32 -12.69
CA ARG A 552 -5.77 -3.57 -12.23
C ARG A 552 -4.86 -2.36 -12.43
N PHE A 553 -5.37 -1.18 -12.10
CA PHE A 553 -4.63 0.06 -12.18
C PHE A 553 -3.36 0.00 -11.32
N GLY A 554 -2.25 0.43 -11.91
CA GLY A 554 -0.93 0.33 -11.28
C GLY A 554 -0.14 -0.92 -11.66
N THR A 555 -0.60 -1.73 -12.63
CA THR A 555 0.15 -2.91 -13.12
C THR A 555 1.47 -2.54 -13.79
N ALA A 556 1.55 -1.35 -14.37
CA ALA A 556 2.79 -0.73 -14.80
C ALA A 556 2.82 0.72 -14.34
N ILE A 557 3.98 1.20 -13.92
CA ILE A 557 4.22 2.61 -13.56
C ILE A 557 5.54 3.01 -14.17
N ALA A 558 5.52 3.93 -15.13
CA ALA A 558 6.71 4.47 -15.76
C ALA A 558 6.90 5.92 -15.32
N ALA A 559 8.10 6.22 -14.83
CA ALA A 559 8.61 7.58 -14.78
C ALA A 559 8.88 7.99 -16.23
N VAL A 560 8.30 9.09 -16.68
CA VAL A 560 8.56 9.61 -18.02
C VAL A 560 9.10 11.03 -17.90
N LYS A 561 9.98 11.40 -18.83
CA LYS A 561 10.46 12.79 -18.90
C LYS A 561 9.31 13.73 -19.28
N ASP A 562 9.55 15.04 -19.24
CA ASP A 562 8.57 16.08 -19.60
C ASP A 562 7.79 15.72 -20.87
N LEU A 563 6.48 15.48 -20.75
CA LEU A 563 5.66 15.31 -21.94
C LEU A 563 5.08 16.66 -22.39
N ASN A 564 4.79 17.59 -21.45
CA ASN A 564 4.11 18.87 -21.72
C ASN A 564 5.05 20.09 -21.75
N LEU A 565 6.36 19.87 -21.61
CA LEU A 565 7.43 20.86 -21.59
C LEU A 565 7.25 21.96 -20.52
N ASP A 566 6.71 21.62 -19.35
CA ASP A 566 6.49 22.55 -18.24
C ASP A 566 7.65 22.63 -17.23
N GLY A 567 8.67 21.81 -17.41
CA GLY A 567 9.86 21.74 -16.58
C GLY A 567 9.85 20.59 -15.57
N TYR A 568 8.75 19.83 -15.45
CA TYR A 568 8.61 18.73 -14.51
C TYR A 568 8.51 17.37 -15.22
N ASN A 569 9.02 16.31 -14.60
CA ASN A 569 8.83 14.95 -15.11
C ASN A 569 7.40 14.46 -14.81
N ASP A 570 6.91 13.60 -15.69
CA ASP A 570 5.54 13.10 -15.70
C ASP A 570 5.50 11.60 -15.35
N ILE A 571 4.30 11.05 -15.20
CA ILE A 571 4.11 9.63 -14.87
C ILE A 571 3.04 9.02 -15.77
N VAL A 572 3.30 7.80 -16.24
CA VAL A 572 2.32 6.98 -16.96
C VAL A 572 1.99 5.73 -16.15
N ILE A 573 0.71 5.46 -15.95
CA ILE A 573 0.21 4.33 -15.16
C ILE A 573 -0.68 3.43 -16.02
N GLY A 574 -0.36 2.15 -16.04
CA GLY A 574 -1.07 1.11 -16.77
C GLY A 574 -2.26 0.53 -16.03
N SER A 575 -3.32 0.23 -16.78
CA SER A 575 -4.60 -0.32 -16.32
C SER A 575 -5.09 -1.40 -17.31
N PRO A 576 -4.41 -2.56 -17.37
CA PRO A 576 -4.56 -3.52 -18.45
C PRO A 576 -5.91 -4.23 -18.51
N LEU A 577 -6.67 -4.30 -17.42
CA LEU A 577 -7.97 -4.99 -17.43
C LEU A 577 -9.14 -4.08 -17.82
N GLU A 578 -8.91 -2.77 -17.99
CA GLU A 578 -9.94 -1.84 -18.39
C GLU A 578 -10.54 -2.17 -19.78
N ASP A 579 -11.75 -1.66 -20.03
CA ASP A 579 -12.41 -1.74 -21.33
C ASP A 579 -12.60 -3.19 -21.83
N ASP A 580 -12.98 -4.11 -20.94
CA ASP A 580 -13.13 -5.56 -21.20
C ASP A 580 -11.80 -6.23 -21.58
N HIS A 581 -10.78 -6.05 -20.72
CA HIS A 581 -9.43 -6.62 -20.87
C HIS A 581 -8.64 -6.10 -22.08
N ARG A 582 -9.15 -5.06 -22.75
CA ARG A 582 -8.42 -4.37 -23.83
C ARG A 582 -7.29 -3.53 -23.28
N GLY A 583 -7.52 -2.89 -22.14
CA GLY A 583 -6.54 -2.12 -21.38
C GLY A 583 -6.46 -0.64 -21.76
N ALA A 584 -5.92 0.14 -20.82
CA ALA A 584 -5.71 1.57 -20.96
C ALA A 584 -4.48 2.04 -20.15
N VAL A 585 -4.02 3.25 -20.43
CA VAL A 585 -3.02 3.95 -19.61
C VAL A 585 -3.49 5.36 -19.25
N TYR A 586 -2.92 5.89 -18.16
CA TYR A 586 -3.19 7.21 -17.63
C TYR A 586 -1.92 8.03 -17.53
N ILE A 587 -1.96 9.29 -17.96
CA ILE A 587 -0.86 10.24 -17.88
C ILE A 587 -1.14 11.23 -16.76
N TYR A 588 -0.17 11.46 -15.89
CA TYR A 588 -0.23 12.40 -14.78
C TYR A 588 0.94 13.38 -14.88
N HIS A 589 0.63 14.68 -14.91
CA HIS A 589 1.67 15.70 -14.96
C HIS A 589 2.30 15.99 -13.60
N GLY A 590 3.60 16.25 -13.62
CA GLY A 590 4.37 16.77 -12.49
C GLY A 590 4.05 18.24 -12.17
N ARG A 591 4.27 18.66 -10.93
CA ARG A 591 4.23 20.07 -10.51
C ARG A 591 5.01 20.29 -9.22
N GLY A 592 6.08 21.07 -9.27
CA GLY A 592 6.98 21.23 -8.13
C GLY A 592 7.62 19.89 -7.80
N LYS A 593 7.56 19.45 -6.53
CA LYS A 593 8.02 18.12 -6.08
C LYS A 593 6.88 17.10 -5.93
N ALA A 594 5.76 17.32 -6.61
CA ALA A 594 4.54 16.51 -6.48
C ALA A 594 3.93 16.22 -7.86
N ILE A 595 2.92 15.34 -7.89
CA ILE A 595 2.17 15.01 -9.11
C ILE A 595 0.72 15.45 -8.98
N SER A 596 0.08 15.75 -10.11
CA SER A 596 -1.35 16.05 -10.16
C SER A 596 -2.17 14.84 -9.70
N LYS A 597 -3.21 15.07 -8.89
CA LYS A 597 -4.16 14.01 -8.50
C LYS A 597 -5.05 13.57 -9.67
N LYS A 598 -5.31 14.46 -10.62
CA LYS A 598 -6.15 14.18 -11.78
C LYS A 598 -5.26 13.91 -12.99
N TYR A 599 -5.50 12.79 -13.67
CA TYR A 599 -4.82 12.48 -14.92
C TYR A 599 -5.12 13.57 -15.98
N SER A 600 -4.14 13.88 -16.82
CA SER A 600 -4.27 14.82 -17.93
C SER A 600 -4.84 14.14 -19.17
N GLN A 601 -4.42 12.90 -19.42
CA GLN A 601 -4.85 12.11 -20.56
C GLN A 601 -5.06 10.64 -20.16
N ARG A 602 -6.05 10.00 -20.78
CA ARG A 602 -6.25 8.55 -20.75
C ARG A 602 -6.17 8.03 -22.19
N ILE A 603 -5.34 7.03 -22.42
CA ILE A 603 -5.19 6.38 -23.72
C ILE A 603 -5.76 4.97 -23.59
N ALA A 604 -6.90 4.72 -24.25
CA ALA A 604 -7.49 3.39 -24.35
C ALA A 604 -6.85 2.61 -25.50
N SER A 605 -6.85 1.27 -25.40
CA SER A 605 -6.44 0.43 -26.51
C SER A 605 -7.33 0.65 -27.75
N GLY A 606 -6.71 0.88 -28.91
CA GLY A 606 -7.39 1.03 -30.20
C GLY A 606 -7.75 -0.31 -30.90
N GLY A 607 -7.37 -1.45 -30.31
CA GLY A 607 -7.54 -2.78 -30.89
C GLY A 607 -8.93 -3.41 -30.70
N ASP A 608 -9.14 -4.56 -31.35
CA ASP A 608 -10.37 -5.35 -31.27
C ASP A 608 -10.54 -6.12 -29.94
N GLY A 609 -9.47 -6.18 -29.11
CA GLY A 609 -9.44 -6.98 -27.88
C GLY A 609 -9.26 -8.48 -28.11
N GLU A 610 -9.09 -8.91 -29.36
CA GLU A 610 -8.83 -10.30 -29.73
C GLU A 610 -7.35 -10.52 -30.04
N LYS A 611 -6.76 -9.61 -30.84
CA LYS A 611 -5.34 -9.69 -31.24
C LYS A 611 -4.39 -9.06 -30.24
N VAL A 612 -4.84 -8.01 -29.55
CA VAL A 612 -4.09 -7.32 -28.51
C VAL A 612 -4.95 -7.25 -27.26
N LYS A 613 -4.42 -7.74 -26.14
CA LYS A 613 -5.05 -7.73 -24.83
C LYS A 613 -4.13 -7.07 -23.80
N PHE A 614 -4.68 -6.62 -22.69
CA PHE A 614 -3.90 -6.10 -21.56
C PHE A 614 -2.99 -4.92 -21.94
N PHE A 615 -3.46 -4.03 -22.82
CA PHE A 615 -2.74 -2.81 -23.17
C PHE A 615 -2.45 -1.97 -21.92
N GLY A 616 -1.21 -1.57 -21.72
CA GLY A 616 -0.77 -0.93 -20.46
C GLY A 616 -0.25 -1.94 -19.43
N GLN A 617 0.01 -3.19 -19.81
CA GLN A 617 0.71 -4.16 -18.97
C GLN A 617 2.18 -3.80 -18.78
N SER A 618 2.80 -3.15 -19.77
CA SER A 618 4.15 -2.60 -19.69
C SER A 618 4.19 -1.22 -20.35
N VAL A 619 4.99 -0.31 -19.80
CA VAL A 619 5.09 1.07 -20.28
C VAL A 619 6.54 1.55 -20.12
N HIS A 620 7.05 2.31 -21.09
CA HIS A 620 8.34 2.98 -21.03
C HIS A 620 8.30 4.31 -21.80
N GLY A 621 9.02 5.35 -21.34
CA GLY A 621 8.98 6.67 -21.98
C GLY A 621 10.08 7.61 -21.51
N GLU A 622 11.32 7.35 -21.95
CA GLU A 622 12.50 8.13 -21.54
C GLU A 622 13.22 8.81 -22.71
N MET A 623 12.83 8.48 -23.95
CA MET A 623 13.55 8.85 -25.16
C MET A 623 12.64 9.52 -26.17
N ASP A 624 13.22 10.46 -26.90
CA ASP A 624 12.70 10.94 -28.18
C ASP A 624 13.11 9.93 -29.26
N LEU A 625 12.15 9.26 -29.89
CA LEU A 625 12.41 8.22 -30.88
C LEU A 625 12.24 8.69 -32.34
N ASN A 626 11.75 9.92 -32.57
CA ASN A 626 11.56 10.49 -33.90
C ASN A 626 12.42 11.74 -34.19
N ASP A 627 13.26 12.15 -33.23
CA ASP A 627 14.15 13.33 -33.29
C ASP A 627 13.41 14.68 -33.40
N ASP A 628 12.18 14.79 -32.88
CA ASP A 628 11.41 16.04 -32.89
C ASP A 628 11.64 16.92 -31.64
N GLY A 629 12.41 16.43 -30.67
CA GLY A 629 12.72 17.08 -29.40
C GLY A 629 11.73 16.79 -28.28
N LEU A 630 10.74 15.92 -28.50
CA LEU A 630 9.72 15.53 -27.53
C LEU A 630 9.89 14.07 -27.11
N ILE A 631 9.49 13.76 -25.88
CA ILE A 631 9.62 12.42 -25.33
C ILE A 631 8.45 11.56 -25.78
N ASP A 632 8.74 10.37 -26.29
CA ASP A 632 7.73 9.43 -26.77
C ASP A 632 7.37 8.39 -25.72
N VAL A 633 6.17 7.81 -25.83
CA VAL A 633 5.67 6.80 -24.88
C VAL A 633 5.41 5.48 -25.60
N THR A 634 6.03 4.42 -25.12
CA THR A 634 5.82 3.05 -25.59
C THR A 634 4.97 2.27 -24.61
N ILE A 635 3.95 1.58 -25.11
CA ILE A 635 2.99 0.83 -24.31
C ILE A 635 2.87 -0.59 -24.87
N GLY A 636 3.10 -1.59 -24.02
CA GLY A 636 2.94 -3.01 -24.34
C GLY A 636 1.63 -3.59 -23.81
N GLY A 637 1.19 -4.66 -24.48
CA GLY A 637 0.15 -5.59 -24.06
C GLY A 637 0.42 -6.96 -24.68
N LEU A 638 -0.36 -7.97 -24.35
CA LEU A 638 -0.22 -9.27 -24.98
C LEU A 638 -0.64 -9.21 -26.45
N GLY A 639 0.24 -9.71 -27.33
CA GLY A 639 0.03 -9.75 -28.79
C GLY A 639 0.46 -8.48 -29.52
N GLY A 640 0.92 -7.44 -28.81
CA GLY A 640 1.40 -6.22 -29.47
C GLY A 640 1.89 -5.11 -28.54
N ALA A 641 2.62 -4.17 -29.13
CA ALA A 641 3.05 -2.93 -28.49
C ALA A 641 2.78 -1.74 -29.41
N ALA A 642 2.65 -0.55 -28.86
CA ALA A 642 2.46 0.68 -29.61
C ALA A 642 3.36 1.80 -29.08
N LEU A 643 3.95 2.55 -29.99
CA LEU A 643 4.75 3.74 -29.76
C LEU A 643 3.92 4.97 -30.14
N PHE A 644 3.71 5.84 -29.16
CA PHE A 644 2.93 7.07 -29.29
C PHE A 644 3.86 8.28 -29.30
N TRP A 645 3.66 9.14 -30.29
CA TRP A 645 4.42 10.37 -30.46
C TRP A 645 3.86 11.48 -29.57
N SER A 646 4.74 12.25 -28.95
CA SER A 646 4.30 13.49 -28.29
C SER A 646 4.09 14.61 -29.31
N ARG A 647 3.19 15.54 -28.97
CA ARG A 647 2.82 16.73 -29.74
C ARG A 647 3.22 17.95 -28.94
N ASP A 648 3.81 18.91 -29.62
CA ASP A 648 4.26 20.14 -28.99
C ASP A 648 3.09 20.94 -28.37
N VAL A 649 3.39 21.71 -27.35
CA VAL A 649 2.42 22.50 -26.58
C VAL A 649 2.57 23.98 -26.94
N ALA A 650 1.46 24.61 -27.31
CA ALA A 650 1.41 26.00 -27.72
C ALA A 650 0.72 26.88 -26.67
N GLU A 651 1.43 27.93 -26.26
CA GLU A 651 0.92 29.02 -25.44
C GLU A 651 0.24 30.06 -26.32
N VAL A 652 -1.06 30.31 -26.09
CA VAL A 652 -1.84 31.29 -26.84
C VAL A 652 -2.39 32.35 -25.89
N ASN A 653 -1.83 33.55 -25.97
CA ASN A 653 -2.28 34.71 -25.21
C ASN A 653 -3.13 35.62 -26.08
N VAL A 654 -4.31 35.99 -25.57
CA VAL A 654 -5.27 36.81 -26.32
C VAL A 654 -5.67 38.04 -25.54
N SER A 655 -5.79 39.18 -26.24
CA SER A 655 -6.27 40.44 -25.66
C SER A 655 -7.32 41.08 -26.57
N MET A 656 -8.32 41.73 -25.95
CA MET A 656 -9.39 42.45 -26.65
C MET A 656 -9.45 43.90 -26.19
N GLN A 657 -9.53 44.84 -27.13
CA GLN A 657 -9.68 46.27 -26.85
C GLN A 657 -10.86 46.85 -27.65
N PHE A 658 -11.68 47.69 -27.01
CA PHE A 658 -12.88 48.27 -27.62
C PHE A 658 -12.79 49.78 -27.72
N THR A 659 -13.17 50.32 -28.88
CA THR A 659 -13.27 51.76 -29.13
C THR A 659 -14.67 52.10 -29.64
N PRO A 660 -15.47 52.91 -28.92
CA PRO A 660 -15.19 53.52 -27.61
C PRO A 660 -15.17 52.48 -26.45
N LYS A 661 -14.46 52.79 -25.36
CA LYS A 661 -14.37 51.93 -24.16
C LYS A 661 -15.71 51.75 -23.43
N SER A 662 -16.67 52.64 -23.68
CA SER A 662 -18.01 52.65 -23.07
C SER A 662 -19.05 53.14 -24.07
N ILE A 663 -20.26 52.59 -24.01
CA ILE A 663 -21.35 52.85 -24.95
C ILE A 663 -22.18 54.04 -24.46
N ASN A 664 -22.30 55.10 -25.25
CA ASN A 664 -23.23 56.21 -24.97
C ASN A 664 -24.42 56.16 -25.93
N ILE A 665 -25.62 55.92 -25.40
CA ILE A 665 -26.84 55.71 -26.20
C ILE A 665 -27.31 57.00 -26.89
N GLN A 666 -26.96 58.16 -26.34
CA GLN A 666 -27.32 59.47 -26.89
C GLN A 666 -26.35 59.91 -28.00
N GLN A 667 -25.11 59.43 -27.98
CA GLN A 667 -24.08 59.75 -28.98
C GLN A 667 -24.03 58.67 -30.07
N GLN A 668 -24.96 58.73 -31.02
CA GLN A 668 -24.97 57.85 -32.19
C GLN A 668 -23.83 58.25 -33.15
N ASN A 669 -22.76 57.46 -33.17
CA ASN A 669 -21.50 57.76 -33.87
C ASN A 669 -21.43 57.18 -35.31
N CYS A 670 -22.40 56.39 -35.75
CA CYS A 670 -22.43 55.82 -37.11
C CYS A 670 -23.85 55.63 -37.66
N GLN A 671 -23.97 55.30 -38.95
CA GLN A 671 -25.25 55.09 -39.62
C GLN A 671 -25.25 53.75 -40.38
N ILE A 672 -26.11 52.81 -39.97
CA ILE A 672 -26.27 51.49 -40.58
C ILE A 672 -27.70 51.41 -41.16
N ASN A 673 -27.84 51.06 -42.44
CA ASN A 673 -29.14 50.95 -43.14
C ASN A 673 -30.06 52.18 -42.97
N LYS A 674 -29.49 53.40 -43.09
CA LYS A 674 -30.18 54.69 -42.92
C LYS A 674 -30.72 54.97 -41.49
N ARG A 675 -30.34 54.16 -40.49
CA ARG A 675 -30.63 54.42 -39.07
C ARG A 675 -29.34 54.82 -38.36
N LYS A 676 -29.41 55.91 -37.58
CA LYS A 676 -28.31 56.28 -36.68
C LYS A 676 -28.21 55.27 -35.55
N THR A 677 -27.02 54.76 -35.29
CA THR A 677 -26.72 53.78 -34.24
C THR A 677 -25.32 54.01 -33.67
N ILE A 678 -24.89 53.16 -32.75
CA ILE A 678 -23.56 53.17 -32.15
C ILE A 678 -22.78 52.01 -32.73
N CYS A 679 -21.65 52.31 -33.37
CA CYS A 679 -20.66 51.35 -33.81
C CYS A 679 -19.51 51.29 -32.81
N ILE A 680 -19.01 50.08 -32.61
CA ILE A 680 -17.91 49.78 -31.71
C ILE A 680 -16.90 48.98 -32.52
N ASP A 681 -15.64 49.39 -32.44
CA ASP A 681 -14.51 48.70 -33.04
C ASP A 681 -13.84 47.83 -31.97
N ALA A 682 -13.83 46.51 -32.16
CA ALA A 682 -13.06 45.55 -31.36
C ALA A 682 -11.73 45.24 -32.06
N THR A 683 -10.62 45.51 -31.39
CA THR A 683 -9.29 45.04 -31.80
C THR A 683 -8.93 43.82 -30.96
N ILE A 684 -8.72 42.68 -31.61
CA ILE A 684 -8.38 41.40 -30.98
C ILE A 684 -6.98 41.02 -31.40
N CYS A 685 -6.08 40.83 -30.44
CA CYS A 685 -4.68 40.49 -30.69
C CYS A 685 -4.38 39.10 -30.13
N PHE A 686 -3.82 38.23 -30.96
CA PHE A 686 -3.37 36.89 -30.61
C PHE A 686 -1.85 36.84 -30.62
N LYS A 687 -1.25 36.29 -29.58
CA LYS A 687 0.18 36.03 -29.47
C LYS A 687 0.39 34.54 -29.21
N THR A 688 1.22 33.89 -30.04
CA THR A 688 1.44 32.44 -29.98
C THR A 688 2.92 32.11 -29.81
N ARG A 689 3.22 31.13 -28.96
CA ARG A 689 4.57 30.59 -28.72
C ARG A 689 4.50 29.07 -28.56
N LEU A 690 5.48 28.34 -29.06
CA LEU A 690 5.65 26.91 -28.78
C LEU A 690 6.57 26.72 -27.57
N LYS A 691 6.31 25.70 -26.74
CA LYS A 691 7.20 25.38 -25.61
C LYS A 691 8.51 24.75 -26.06
N SER A 692 8.50 23.95 -27.14
CA SER A 692 9.72 23.31 -27.65
C SER A 692 10.75 24.26 -28.27
N LYS A 693 10.32 25.41 -28.82
CA LYS A 693 11.16 26.32 -29.61
C LYS A 693 10.90 27.79 -29.25
N GLU A 694 11.96 28.58 -29.13
CA GLU A 694 11.87 30.03 -28.89
C GLU A 694 11.44 30.85 -30.12
N ASP A 695 11.46 30.23 -31.31
CA ASP A 695 11.18 30.91 -32.59
C ASP A 695 9.67 31.14 -32.87
N THR A 696 9.40 32.10 -33.76
CA THR A 696 8.05 32.41 -34.25
C THR A 696 7.51 31.28 -35.14
N PHE A 697 6.63 30.45 -34.59
CA PHE A 697 5.85 29.45 -35.34
C PHE A 697 4.66 30.10 -36.06
N GLU A 698 4.43 29.72 -37.33
CA GLU A 698 3.23 30.10 -38.06
C GLU A 698 2.08 29.17 -37.65
N SER A 699 1.09 29.70 -36.96
CA SER A 699 -0.07 28.93 -36.50
C SER A 699 -1.37 29.41 -37.13
N ARG A 700 -2.25 28.47 -37.49
CA ARG A 700 -3.59 28.79 -37.98
C ARG A 700 -4.62 28.55 -36.88
N LEU A 701 -5.16 29.63 -36.32
CA LEU A 701 -6.22 29.57 -35.33
C LEU A 701 -7.58 29.80 -35.99
N GLN A 702 -8.57 29.08 -35.48
CA GLN A 702 -9.98 29.34 -35.71
C GLN A 702 -10.58 29.89 -34.42
N TYR A 703 -11.29 31.00 -34.50
CA TYR A 703 -11.91 31.62 -33.34
C TYR A 703 -13.35 32.03 -33.60
N TRP A 704 -14.13 32.01 -32.53
CA TRP A 704 -15.52 32.42 -32.49
C TRP A 704 -15.67 33.63 -31.58
N ILE A 705 -16.26 34.69 -32.11
CA ILE A 705 -16.65 35.85 -31.31
C ILE A 705 -18.17 35.82 -31.15
N THR A 706 -18.64 35.87 -29.90
CA THR A 706 -20.06 35.96 -29.55
C THR A 706 -20.33 37.27 -28.82
N LEU A 707 -21.13 38.12 -29.44
CA LEU A 707 -21.60 39.36 -28.83
C LEU A 707 -22.78 39.09 -27.89
N ASP A 708 -22.79 39.81 -26.78
CA ASP A 708 -23.82 39.77 -25.74
C ASP A 708 -24.12 38.34 -25.26
N SER A 709 -23.06 37.57 -25.02
CA SER A 709 -23.12 36.11 -24.81
C SER A 709 -23.98 35.68 -23.61
N GLN A 710 -24.17 36.58 -22.63
CA GLN A 710 -25.02 36.36 -21.45
C GLN A 710 -26.53 36.37 -21.76
N ARG A 711 -26.95 36.78 -22.97
CA ARG A 711 -28.37 36.95 -23.35
C ARG A 711 -28.82 35.98 -24.43
N GLN A 712 -30.11 35.63 -24.39
CA GLN A 712 -30.77 34.91 -25.50
C GLN A 712 -30.91 35.77 -26.75
N ILE A 713 -31.32 37.03 -26.59
CA ILE A 713 -31.44 38.01 -27.68
C ILE A 713 -30.27 39.00 -27.55
N SER A 714 -29.39 39.04 -28.54
CA SER A 714 -28.24 39.95 -28.56
C SER A 714 -28.68 41.38 -28.84
N ARG A 715 -28.15 42.34 -28.08
CA ARG A 715 -28.35 43.78 -28.33
C ARG A 715 -27.43 44.35 -29.40
N SER A 716 -26.45 43.57 -29.87
CA SER A 716 -25.46 43.99 -30.87
C SER A 716 -25.24 42.93 -31.94
N LEU A 717 -24.93 43.37 -33.15
CA LEU A 717 -24.65 42.51 -34.31
C LEU A 717 -23.38 42.98 -35.02
N PHE A 718 -22.63 42.04 -35.58
CA PHE A 718 -21.49 42.39 -36.43
C PHE A 718 -21.94 43.14 -37.68
N THR A 719 -21.18 44.15 -38.11
CA THR A 719 -21.51 44.90 -39.32
C THR A 719 -21.33 44.07 -40.58
N GLU A 720 -20.43 43.09 -40.56
CA GLU A 720 -20.11 42.23 -41.71
C GLU A 720 -21.17 41.13 -41.92
N SER A 721 -21.51 40.37 -40.88
CA SER A 721 -22.43 39.23 -41.00
C SER A 721 -23.87 39.55 -40.66
N HIS A 722 -24.14 40.67 -39.97
CA HIS A 722 -25.44 40.96 -39.33
C HIS A 722 -25.90 39.87 -38.34
N GLU A 723 -24.97 39.08 -37.79
CA GLU A 723 -25.24 38.04 -36.79
C GLU A 723 -24.59 38.37 -35.43
N ARG A 724 -25.04 37.68 -34.36
CA ARG A 724 -24.47 37.82 -33.00
C ARG A 724 -23.17 37.06 -32.79
N LYS A 725 -22.98 35.96 -33.54
CA LYS A 725 -21.83 35.08 -33.45
C LYS A 725 -21.14 35.09 -34.81
N MET A 726 -19.83 35.10 -34.81
CA MET A 726 -19.03 35.06 -36.03
C MET A 726 -17.85 34.13 -35.84
N GLN A 727 -17.51 33.40 -36.90
CA GLN A 727 -16.34 32.53 -36.97
C GLN A 727 -15.35 33.11 -37.96
N LYS A 728 -14.07 33.13 -37.59
CA LYS A 728 -12.98 33.61 -38.43
C LYS A 728 -11.77 32.71 -38.25
N ASN A 729 -10.90 32.70 -39.27
CA ASN A 729 -9.61 32.05 -39.22
C ASN A 729 -8.53 33.13 -39.27
N ILE A 730 -7.45 32.94 -38.53
CA ILE A 730 -6.28 33.84 -38.51
C ILE A 730 -5.02 33.02 -38.59
N THR A 731 -4.04 33.50 -39.36
CA THR A 731 -2.69 32.94 -39.39
C THR A 731 -1.79 33.88 -38.61
N ILE A 732 -1.14 33.38 -37.57
CA ILE A 732 -0.35 34.17 -36.62
C ILE A 732 1.13 33.80 -36.79
N LYS A 733 1.97 34.82 -36.98
CA LYS A 733 3.44 34.70 -36.93
C LYS A 733 3.94 35.48 -35.72
N GLY A 734 4.01 34.82 -34.57
CA GLY A 734 4.37 35.45 -33.30
C GLY A 734 3.24 36.27 -32.67
N SER A 735 2.80 37.36 -33.31
CA SER A 735 1.70 38.21 -32.83
C SER A 735 0.94 38.86 -33.98
N GLU A 736 -0.38 38.71 -34.02
CA GLU A 736 -1.23 39.28 -35.07
C GLU A 736 -2.53 39.86 -34.47
N CYS A 737 -2.98 41.01 -34.98
CA CYS A 737 -4.19 41.68 -34.51
C CYS A 737 -5.21 41.84 -35.63
N THR A 738 -6.48 41.58 -35.32
CA THR A 738 -7.61 41.78 -36.26
C THR A 738 -8.63 42.73 -35.68
N LYS A 739 -9.26 43.52 -36.55
CA LYS A 739 -10.33 44.45 -36.18
C LYS A 739 -11.68 43.92 -36.62
N HIS A 740 -12.67 44.02 -35.73
CA HIS A 740 -14.06 43.63 -35.97
C HIS A 740 -14.97 44.77 -35.57
N ASN A 741 -15.90 45.12 -36.46
CA ASN A 741 -16.84 46.21 -36.21
C ASN A 741 -18.23 45.63 -35.94
N PHE A 742 -18.91 46.17 -34.94
CA PHE A 742 -20.27 45.77 -34.61
C PHE A 742 -21.09 46.99 -34.18
N TYR A 743 -22.40 46.86 -34.29
CA TYR A 743 -23.33 47.95 -34.00
C TYR A 743 -24.44 47.51 -33.05
N MET A 744 -24.98 48.47 -32.31
CA MET A 744 -26.11 48.25 -31.41
C MET A 744 -27.43 48.22 -32.18
N LEU A 745 -28.35 47.34 -31.79
CA LEU A 745 -29.71 47.28 -32.35
C LEU A 745 -30.57 48.40 -31.78
N ALA A 746 -31.13 49.23 -32.66
CA ALA A 746 -32.14 50.22 -32.29
C ALA A 746 -33.47 49.51 -31.98
N SER A 747 -34.07 49.81 -30.82
CA SER A 747 -35.37 49.29 -30.42
C SER A 747 -36.43 49.55 -31.49
N LYS A 748 -37.18 48.50 -31.88
CA LYS A 748 -38.25 48.59 -32.88
C LYS A 748 -39.62 48.94 -32.28
N SER A 749 -39.79 48.96 -30.95
CA SER A 749 -41.08 49.19 -30.29
C SER A 749 -40.97 49.65 -28.83
N PHE A 750 -41.92 50.46 -28.36
CA PHE A 750 -42.03 50.93 -26.96
C PHE A 750 -42.20 49.78 -25.93
N LYS A 751 -42.54 48.56 -26.39
CA LYS A 751 -42.60 47.33 -25.58
C LYS A 751 -41.28 46.55 -25.51
N ASP A 752 -40.32 46.82 -26.40
CA ASP A 752 -39.01 46.17 -26.47
C ASP A 752 -37.91 47.15 -26.03
N LYS A 753 -37.92 47.59 -24.77
CA LYS A 753 -36.80 48.40 -24.24
C LYS A 753 -35.56 47.51 -24.19
N PRO A 754 -34.49 47.81 -24.95
CA PRO A 754 -33.23 47.14 -24.78
C PRO A 754 -32.77 47.44 -23.36
N ASP A 755 -32.39 46.41 -22.63
CA ASP A 755 -31.75 46.60 -21.34
C ASP A 755 -30.45 47.38 -21.57
N PHE A 756 -30.32 48.56 -20.99
CA PHE A 756 -29.13 49.40 -21.06
C PHE A 756 -28.39 49.42 -19.73
N GLN A 757 -28.74 48.50 -18.83
CA GLN A 757 -28.26 48.41 -17.47
C GLN A 757 -27.11 47.39 -17.36
N ASP A 758 -27.19 46.24 -18.06
CA ASP A 758 -26.09 45.28 -18.19
C ASP A 758 -25.04 45.69 -19.22
N SER A 759 -23.74 45.58 -18.90
CA SER A 759 -22.65 45.72 -19.88
C SER A 759 -22.78 44.70 -21.02
N VAL A 760 -22.29 45.02 -22.22
CA VAL A 760 -22.26 44.05 -23.33
C VAL A 760 -21.09 43.10 -23.12
N LYS A 761 -21.37 41.81 -22.87
CA LYS A 761 -20.34 40.76 -22.72
C LYS A 761 -19.92 40.25 -24.10
N VAL A 762 -18.64 40.40 -24.45
CA VAL A 762 -18.04 39.84 -25.66
C VAL A 762 -17.24 38.61 -25.27
N LEU A 763 -17.65 37.43 -25.74
CA LEU A 763 -16.96 36.16 -25.52
C LEU A 763 -16.16 35.80 -26.77
N LEU A 764 -14.89 35.48 -26.58
CA LEU A 764 -14.00 34.95 -27.61
C LEU A 764 -13.59 33.52 -27.24
N GLU A 765 -13.82 32.57 -28.12
CA GLU A 765 -13.40 31.17 -28.01
C GLU A 765 -12.42 30.88 -29.14
N PHE A 766 -11.34 30.15 -28.92
CA PHE A 766 -10.35 29.88 -29.97
C PHE A 766 -9.77 28.46 -29.88
N ASN A 767 -9.37 27.92 -31.02
CA ASN A 767 -8.68 26.64 -31.15
C ASN A 767 -7.80 26.63 -32.41
N PHE A 768 -6.88 25.66 -32.54
CA PHE A 768 -6.17 25.44 -33.80
C PHE A 768 -7.14 24.97 -34.89
N SER A 769 -6.89 25.41 -36.13
CA SER A 769 -7.71 25.05 -37.30
C SER A 769 -7.59 23.57 -37.66
N ASP A 770 -6.43 22.98 -37.34
CA ASP A 770 -6.19 21.54 -37.40
C ASP A 770 -5.73 21.06 -36.02
N PRO A 771 -6.67 20.70 -35.14
CA PRO A 771 -6.35 20.22 -33.79
C PRO A 771 -5.80 18.79 -33.78
N GLU A 772 -5.65 18.13 -34.92
CA GLU A 772 -5.29 16.72 -35.02
C GLU A 772 -3.84 16.49 -35.48
N SER A 773 -3.32 17.36 -36.35
CA SER A 773 -1.96 17.23 -36.89
C SER A 773 -0.96 18.27 -36.36
N GLY A 774 -1.42 19.26 -35.58
CA GLY A 774 -0.61 20.39 -35.10
C GLY A 774 -0.23 20.32 -33.62
N PRO A 775 0.30 21.41 -33.04
CA PRO A 775 0.50 21.51 -31.60
C PRO A 775 -0.83 21.52 -30.85
N VAL A 776 -0.80 21.20 -29.56
CA VAL A 776 -1.95 21.29 -28.66
C VAL A 776 -1.92 22.57 -27.84
N LEU A 777 -3.08 23.12 -27.47
CA LEU A 777 -3.12 24.27 -26.57
C LEU A 777 -2.64 23.87 -25.18
N ASP A 778 -1.89 24.76 -24.54
CA ASP A 778 -1.51 24.61 -23.13
C ASP A 778 -2.76 24.54 -22.24
N SER A 779 -2.87 23.45 -21.46
CA SER A 779 -3.99 23.22 -20.54
C SER A 779 -4.05 24.20 -19.37
N ASP A 780 -2.93 24.85 -19.03
CA ASP A 780 -2.88 25.84 -17.96
C ASP A 780 -3.39 27.22 -18.40
N LEU A 781 -3.55 27.43 -19.71
CA LEU A 781 -4.07 28.67 -20.28
C LEU A 781 -5.53 28.53 -20.75
N PRO A 782 -6.35 29.58 -20.62
CA PRO A 782 -7.75 29.51 -21.03
C PRO A 782 -7.90 29.52 -22.55
N ASN A 783 -8.71 28.61 -23.09
CA ASN A 783 -9.11 28.59 -24.51
C ASN A 783 -10.29 29.52 -24.84
N SER A 784 -10.75 30.30 -23.86
CA SER A 784 -11.78 31.32 -24.03
C SER A 784 -11.55 32.50 -23.10
N ILE A 785 -11.83 33.70 -23.60
CA ILE A 785 -11.68 34.96 -22.85
C ILE A 785 -12.96 35.77 -23.04
N SER A 786 -13.37 36.52 -22.02
CA SER A 786 -14.51 37.44 -22.15
C SER A 786 -14.22 38.81 -21.58
N GLU A 787 -14.68 39.84 -22.29
CA GLU A 787 -14.58 41.24 -21.88
C GLU A 787 -15.95 41.90 -21.84
N TYR A 788 -16.06 43.01 -21.11
CA TYR A 788 -17.31 43.72 -20.87
C TYR A 788 -17.22 45.17 -21.33
N ILE A 789 -18.23 45.62 -22.10
CA ILE A 789 -18.34 47.00 -22.56
C ILE A 789 -19.47 47.70 -21.79
N PRO A 790 -19.15 48.62 -20.87
CA PRO A 790 -20.16 49.29 -20.04
C PRO A 790 -20.94 50.37 -20.83
N PHE A 791 -22.14 50.70 -20.36
CA PHE A 791 -22.90 51.85 -20.82
C PHE A 791 -22.58 53.08 -19.95
N THR A 792 -22.46 54.26 -20.58
CA THR A 792 -22.35 55.56 -19.87
C THR A 792 -23.73 56.02 -19.40
N LYS A 793 -23.84 56.55 -18.16
CA LYS A 793 -25.11 56.81 -17.47
C LYS A 793 -25.32 58.31 -17.21
N ASP A 794 -26.55 58.78 -17.42
CA ASP A 794 -27.00 60.17 -17.33
C ASP A 794 -27.33 60.54 -15.85
N CYS A 795 -26.62 61.52 -15.31
CA CYS A 795 -26.74 62.02 -13.92
C CYS A 795 -27.78 63.14 -13.76
N GLY A 796 -28.73 63.24 -14.69
CA GLY A 796 -29.68 64.35 -14.74
C GLY A 796 -28.98 65.66 -15.15
N ALA A 797 -29.32 66.78 -14.51
CA ALA A 797 -28.72 68.09 -14.86
C ALA A 797 -27.25 68.26 -14.39
N LYS A 798 -26.67 67.27 -13.70
CA LYS A 798 -25.28 67.29 -13.22
C LYS A 798 -24.41 66.47 -14.18
N ASN A 799 -23.21 66.95 -14.51
CA ASN A 799 -22.25 66.21 -15.35
C ASN A 799 -21.63 64.97 -14.67
N LYS A 800 -21.83 64.79 -13.35
CA LYS A 800 -21.27 63.70 -12.54
C LYS A 800 -22.19 63.33 -11.38
N CYS A 801 -22.28 62.05 -11.03
CA CYS A 801 -23.04 61.51 -9.91
C CYS A 801 -22.12 61.33 -8.70
N ILE A 802 -22.49 61.88 -7.54
CA ILE A 802 -21.74 61.72 -6.29
C ILE A 802 -22.53 60.82 -5.32
N SER A 803 -22.06 59.59 -5.12
CA SER A 803 -22.65 58.64 -4.16
C SER A 803 -21.99 58.72 -2.78
N ASP A 804 -22.61 58.08 -1.79
CA ASP A 804 -22.10 57.92 -0.42
C ASP A 804 -22.66 56.61 0.11
N LEU A 805 -21.87 55.54 0.02
CA LEU A 805 -22.29 54.19 0.38
C LEU A 805 -21.95 53.93 1.85
N VAL A 806 -22.78 53.14 2.53
CA VAL A 806 -22.59 52.78 3.93
C VAL A 806 -22.82 51.29 4.08
N LEU A 807 -21.84 50.58 4.62
CA LEU A 807 -21.89 49.14 4.81
C LEU A 807 -21.99 48.79 6.31
N ILE A 808 -22.99 47.99 6.66
CA ILE A 808 -23.15 47.43 8.00
C ILE A 808 -23.07 45.91 7.91
N VAL A 809 -22.23 45.30 8.74
CA VAL A 809 -22.02 43.85 8.80
C VAL A 809 -22.32 43.33 10.22
N LYS A 810 -23.16 42.30 10.32
CA LYS A 810 -23.48 41.63 11.59
C LYS A 810 -23.38 40.11 11.44
N ALA A 811 -22.71 39.43 12.35
CA ALA A 811 -22.67 37.96 12.37
C ALA A 811 -23.79 37.37 13.23
N SER A 812 -24.31 36.21 12.83
CA SER A 812 -25.33 35.46 13.58
C SER A 812 -24.76 34.74 14.82
N ILE A 813 -23.44 34.60 14.87
CA ILE A 813 -22.70 34.04 15.99
C ILE A 813 -21.77 35.11 16.57
N ALA A 814 -21.64 35.11 17.89
CA ALA A 814 -20.70 35.95 18.61
C ALA A 814 -19.75 35.03 19.40
N GLY A 815 -18.45 35.31 19.30
CA GLY A 815 -17.43 34.76 20.17
C GLY A 815 -16.53 35.92 20.61
N ASP A 816 -16.16 35.94 21.88
CA ASP A 816 -15.16 36.88 22.38
C ASP A 816 -13.92 36.13 22.85
N SER A 817 -12.86 36.87 23.19
CA SER A 817 -11.60 36.29 23.65
C SER A 817 -11.75 35.46 24.93
N SER A 818 -12.84 35.65 25.69
CA SER A 818 -13.14 34.89 26.92
C SER A 818 -14.02 33.66 26.68
N SER A 819 -14.79 33.63 25.60
CA SER A 819 -15.76 32.61 25.23
C SER A 819 -15.79 32.40 23.69
N PRO A 820 -14.76 31.72 23.12
CA PRO A 820 -14.70 31.45 21.69
C PRO A 820 -15.80 30.49 21.25
N PHE A 821 -16.24 30.59 19.99
CA PHE A 821 -17.25 29.70 19.44
C PHE A 821 -16.69 28.29 19.21
N ILE A 822 -17.40 27.27 19.69
CA ILE A 822 -16.97 25.87 19.59
C ILE A 822 -17.58 25.23 18.35
N VAL A 823 -16.75 24.90 17.37
CA VAL A 823 -17.11 24.16 16.15
C VAL A 823 -17.11 22.67 16.46
N LYS A 824 -18.25 22.01 16.28
CA LYS A 824 -18.45 20.58 16.59
C LYS A 824 -18.54 19.72 15.34
N SER A 825 -18.97 20.31 14.22
CA SER A 825 -19.10 19.62 12.95
C SER A 825 -18.59 20.46 11.79
N ARG A 826 -18.07 19.80 10.76
CA ARG A 826 -17.79 20.43 9.46
C ARG A 826 -19.04 21.03 8.79
N ASN A 827 -20.22 20.60 9.23
CA ASN A 827 -21.51 21.09 8.73
C ASN A 827 -22.07 22.26 9.54
N ASP A 828 -21.39 22.72 10.59
CA ASP A 828 -21.86 23.86 11.38
C ASP A 828 -21.86 25.11 10.49
N LYS A 829 -23.05 25.72 10.36
CA LYS A 829 -23.28 26.91 9.54
C LYS A 829 -23.47 28.14 10.40
N PHE A 830 -22.94 29.26 9.95
CA PHE A 830 -23.28 30.58 10.48
C PHE A 830 -23.56 31.54 9.35
N THR A 831 -24.26 32.63 9.63
CA THR A 831 -24.61 33.63 8.63
C THR A 831 -24.07 35.00 9.01
N ILE A 832 -23.72 35.80 8.00
CA ILE A 832 -23.51 37.22 8.16
C ILE A 832 -24.64 37.96 7.46
N GLN A 833 -25.22 38.94 8.15
CA GLN A 833 -26.17 39.88 7.59
C GLN A 833 -25.41 41.12 7.13
N LEU A 834 -25.62 41.49 5.87
CA LEU A 834 -25.03 42.63 5.20
C LEU A 834 -26.13 43.63 4.87
N SER A 835 -25.92 44.89 5.20
CA SER A 835 -26.83 46.00 4.85
C SER A 835 -26.03 47.10 4.18
N VAL A 836 -26.41 47.46 2.95
CA VAL A 836 -25.78 48.54 2.18
C VAL A 836 -26.81 49.64 1.96
N LYS A 837 -26.47 50.86 2.38
CA LYS A 837 -27.30 52.05 2.22
C LYS A 837 -26.57 53.11 1.38
N ASN A 838 -27.28 53.81 0.49
CA ASN A 838 -26.75 54.98 -0.19
C ASN A 838 -27.34 56.26 0.39
N LYS A 839 -26.53 57.23 0.82
CA LYS A 839 -26.95 58.51 1.44
C LYS A 839 -27.07 59.68 0.44
N LYS A 840 -26.50 59.58 -0.77
CA LYS A 840 -26.44 60.71 -1.74
C LYS A 840 -27.06 60.36 -3.09
N ASP A 841 -26.54 60.90 -4.19
CA ASP A 841 -27.05 60.65 -5.55
C ASP A 841 -26.97 59.14 -5.87
N SER A 842 -27.73 58.67 -6.85
CA SER A 842 -27.78 57.24 -7.22
C SER A 842 -26.39 56.61 -7.42
N ALA A 843 -26.13 55.53 -6.69
CA ALA A 843 -24.90 54.74 -6.79
C ALA A 843 -25.07 53.65 -7.85
N TYR A 844 -24.34 53.76 -8.96
CA TYR A 844 -24.49 52.86 -10.10
C TYR A 844 -23.62 51.62 -9.97
N ASN A 845 -24.17 50.45 -10.36
CA ASN A 845 -23.48 49.16 -10.30
C ASN A 845 -22.86 48.89 -8.92
N THR A 846 -23.61 49.20 -7.86
CA THR A 846 -23.17 48.94 -6.48
C THR A 846 -22.88 47.45 -6.28
N ARG A 847 -21.68 47.14 -5.81
CA ARG A 847 -21.17 45.79 -5.59
C ARG A 847 -20.65 45.66 -4.18
N VAL A 848 -20.93 44.51 -3.57
CA VAL A 848 -20.32 44.08 -2.32
C VAL A 848 -19.32 42.97 -2.62
N LEU A 849 -18.06 43.19 -2.26
CA LEU A 849 -16.99 42.22 -2.33
C LEU A 849 -16.75 41.64 -0.93
N VAL A 850 -16.79 40.32 -0.81
CA VAL A 850 -16.55 39.60 0.45
C VAL A 850 -15.32 38.72 0.28
N GLN A 851 -14.35 38.93 1.17
CA GLN A 851 -13.13 38.14 1.32
C GLN A 851 -13.20 37.43 2.67
N TYR A 852 -12.85 36.14 2.70
CA TYR A 852 -12.95 35.33 3.91
C TYR A 852 -11.71 34.45 4.08
N SER A 853 -11.39 34.10 5.32
CA SER A 853 -10.26 33.23 5.65
C SER A 853 -10.49 31.77 5.22
N PRO A 854 -9.43 30.98 4.95
CA PRO A 854 -9.55 29.64 4.39
C PRO A 854 -10.19 28.60 5.33
N ASN A 855 -10.32 28.93 6.63
CA ASN A 855 -10.99 28.10 7.63
C ASN A 855 -12.53 28.14 7.55
N ILE A 856 -13.11 28.88 6.59
CA ILE A 856 -14.54 28.92 6.30
C ILE A 856 -14.79 28.85 4.78
N ILE A 857 -15.96 28.31 4.40
CA ILE A 857 -16.37 28.07 3.01
C ILE A 857 -17.74 28.70 2.79
N PHE A 858 -17.93 29.31 1.63
CA PHE A 858 -19.23 29.81 1.19
C PHE A 858 -20.27 28.67 1.06
N ALA A 859 -21.42 28.84 1.71
CA ALA A 859 -22.50 27.83 1.74
C ALA A 859 -23.76 28.24 0.97
N GLY A 860 -24.04 29.54 0.85
CA GLY A 860 -25.24 30.03 0.17
C GLY A 860 -25.56 31.48 0.52
N ILE A 861 -26.59 32.02 -0.14
CA ILE A 861 -27.05 33.40 0.02
C ILE A 861 -28.57 33.40 0.09
N GLU A 862 -29.10 34.23 0.97
CA GLU A 862 -30.53 34.43 1.22
C GLU A 862 -30.85 35.94 1.15
N ASP A 863 -32.14 36.25 0.95
CA ASP A 863 -32.66 37.64 0.96
C ASP A 863 -32.11 38.57 -0.16
N ILE A 864 -31.51 37.99 -1.22
CA ILE A 864 -31.19 38.67 -2.50
C ILE A 864 -31.48 37.74 -3.69
N GLN A 865 -31.67 38.29 -4.89
CA GLN A 865 -31.89 37.47 -6.09
C GLN A 865 -30.70 36.52 -6.32
N LYS A 866 -30.97 35.22 -6.48
CA LYS A 866 -29.94 34.18 -6.57
C LYS A 866 -28.90 34.42 -7.67
N ASP A 867 -29.28 35.06 -8.78
CA ASP A 867 -28.40 35.35 -9.91
C ASP A 867 -27.57 36.64 -9.75
N SER A 868 -27.66 37.32 -8.60
CA SER A 868 -26.97 38.60 -8.35
C SER A 868 -25.56 38.45 -7.77
N CYS A 869 -25.16 37.26 -7.36
CA CYS A 869 -23.85 37.02 -6.74
C CYS A 869 -23.05 35.95 -7.48
N GLU A 870 -21.76 36.21 -7.70
CA GLU A 870 -20.81 35.30 -8.32
C GLU A 870 -19.77 34.87 -7.27
N SER A 871 -19.46 33.57 -7.21
CA SER A 871 -18.55 32.98 -6.23
C SER A 871 -17.44 32.21 -6.95
N ASN A 872 -16.27 32.84 -7.09
CA ASN A 872 -15.03 32.18 -7.52
C ASN A 872 -14.09 32.04 -6.30
N HIS A 873 -13.14 32.98 -6.13
CA HIS A 873 -12.26 33.08 -4.94
C HIS A 873 -12.80 34.05 -3.87
N ASN A 874 -13.38 35.17 -4.30
CA ASN A 874 -14.11 36.13 -3.46
C ASN A 874 -15.57 36.13 -3.89
N ILE A 875 -16.49 36.47 -2.99
CA ILE A 875 -17.92 36.58 -3.34
C ILE A 875 -18.17 38.02 -3.78
N THR A 876 -18.71 38.19 -4.99
CA THR A 876 -19.11 39.51 -5.49
C THR A 876 -20.62 39.53 -5.69
N CYS A 877 -21.31 40.39 -4.94
CA CYS A 877 -22.77 40.53 -5.00
C CYS A 877 -23.17 41.89 -5.58
N LYS A 878 -24.07 41.89 -6.56
CA LYS A 878 -24.71 43.10 -7.10
C LYS A 878 -25.81 43.54 -6.14
N VAL A 879 -25.78 44.79 -5.67
CA VAL A 879 -26.72 45.34 -4.69
C VAL A 879 -27.47 46.52 -5.29
N GLY A 880 -28.80 46.49 -5.27
CA GLY A 880 -29.62 47.58 -5.82
C GLY A 880 -29.48 47.73 -7.32
N TYR A 881 -29.32 46.62 -8.04
CA TYR A 881 -29.06 46.66 -9.48
C TYR A 881 -30.24 47.29 -10.26
N PRO A 882 -30.02 48.33 -11.10
CA PRO A 882 -28.74 48.86 -11.62
C PRO A 882 -28.17 50.06 -10.87
N PHE A 883 -28.95 50.66 -9.98
CA PHE A 883 -28.53 51.75 -9.12
C PHE A 883 -29.25 51.70 -7.78
N LEU A 884 -28.48 51.89 -6.72
CA LEU A 884 -29.02 52.05 -5.37
C LEU A 884 -29.46 53.51 -5.23
N LYS A 885 -30.76 53.75 -5.08
CA LYS A 885 -31.35 55.10 -5.03
C LYS A 885 -30.89 55.85 -3.78
N PRO A 886 -31.01 57.20 -3.77
CA PRO A 886 -30.83 57.98 -2.56
C PRO A 886 -31.71 57.43 -1.43
N GLU A 887 -31.11 57.26 -0.25
CA GLU A 887 -31.70 56.71 0.98
C GLU A 887 -32.18 55.24 0.91
N GLU A 888 -31.95 54.54 -0.20
CA GLU A 888 -32.30 53.13 -0.34
C GLU A 888 -31.29 52.24 0.40
N GLU A 889 -31.82 51.30 1.18
CA GLU A 889 -31.05 50.31 1.94
C GLU A 889 -31.46 48.90 1.52
N ILE A 890 -30.48 48.05 1.22
CA ILE A 890 -30.70 46.66 0.86
C ILE A 890 -29.92 45.79 1.82
N SER A 891 -30.64 44.82 2.40
CA SER A 891 -30.09 43.86 3.35
C SER A 891 -30.21 42.43 2.82
N PHE A 892 -29.15 41.64 2.96
CA PHE A 892 -29.12 40.23 2.57
C PHE A 892 -28.19 39.42 3.47
N LYS A 893 -28.26 38.09 3.40
CA LYS A 893 -27.47 37.20 4.25
C LYS A 893 -26.57 36.29 3.44
N ILE A 894 -25.34 36.09 3.92
CA ILE A 894 -24.40 35.10 3.37
C ILE A 894 -24.14 34.04 4.43
N SER A 895 -24.34 32.78 4.04
CA SER A 895 -24.11 31.61 4.88
C SER A 895 -22.71 31.05 4.63
N PHE A 896 -22.00 30.74 5.70
CA PHE A 896 -20.68 30.10 5.69
C PHE A 896 -20.71 28.78 6.48
N GLN A 897 -19.84 27.85 6.07
CA GLN A 897 -19.54 26.58 6.74
C GLN A 897 -18.07 26.58 7.19
N PHE A 898 -17.74 25.88 8.28
CA PHE A 898 -16.34 25.75 8.70
C PHE A 898 -15.57 24.70 7.87
N ASN A 899 -14.34 25.03 7.48
CA ASN A 899 -13.45 24.16 6.73
C ASN A 899 -12.53 23.38 7.68
N ALA A 900 -12.65 22.06 7.73
CA ALA A 900 -11.78 21.22 8.56
C ALA A 900 -10.35 21.08 8.01
N SER A 901 -10.10 21.46 6.76
CA SER A 901 -8.77 21.36 6.12
C SER A 901 -7.81 22.46 6.56
N TYR A 902 -8.33 23.59 7.06
CA TYR A 902 -7.54 24.73 7.54
C TYR A 902 -8.08 25.15 8.90
N LEU A 903 -7.34 24.84 9.97
CA LEU A 903 -7.73 25.17 11.34
C LEU A 903 -7.05 26.49 11.75
N LEU A 904 -7.84 27.54 11.93
CA LEU A 904 -7.36 28.85 12.40
C LEU A 904 -8.13 29.26 13.65
N GLU A 905 -7.47 29.94 14.58
CA GLU A 905 -8.09 30.42 15.82
C GLU A 905 -9.11 31.55 15.59
N ASN A 906 -9.05 32.21 14.44
CA ASN A 906 -9.95 33.29 14.06
C ASN A 906 -10.53 33.02 12.67
N ALA A 907 -11.85 33.09 12.53
CA ALA A 907 -12.52 33.21 11.24
C ALA A 907 -12.72 34.70 10.92
N THR A 908 -12.08 35.19 9.87
CA THR A 908 -12.10 36.60 9.49
C THR A 908 -12.82 36.80 8.17
N ILE A 909 -13.75 37.75 8.12
CA ILE A 909 -14.47 38.14 6.91
C ILE A 909 -14.31 39.64 6.72
N HIS A 910 -13.75 40.04 5.59
CA HIS A 910 -13.63 41.43 5.17
C HIS A 910 -14.64 41.70 4.06
N VAL A 911 -15.36 42.81 4.18
CA VAL A 911 -16.44 43.17 3.26
C VAL A 911 -16.24 44.61 2.80
N TYR A 912 -16.36 44.82 1.49
CA TYR A 912 -16.18 46.12 0.84
C TYR A 912 -17.40 46.42 -0.04
N ALA A 913 -18.00 47.59 0.13
CA ALA A 913 -18.99 48.14 -0.79
C ALA A 913 -18.30 49.08 -1.79
N THR A 914 -18.65 48.98 -3.07
CA THR A 914 -18.09 49.79 -4.17
C THR A 914 -19.18 50.15 -5.16
N SER A 915 -19.02 51.26 -5.89
CA SER A 915 -19.87 51.60 -7.04
C SER A 915 -19.04 52.25 -8.14
N ASP A 916 -19.62 52.34 -9.35
CA ASP A 916 -19.00 53.06 -10.48
C ASP A 916 -19.23 54.59 -10.40
N SER A 917 -19.99 55.07 -9.42
CA SER A 917 -20.22 56.49 -9.15
C SER A 917 -19.03 57.11 -8.39
N GLU A 918 -18.75 58.41 -8.56
CA GLU A 918 -17.71 59.08 -7.79
C GLU A 918 -18.16 59.22 -6.32
N GLU A 919 -17.26 58.89 -5.38
CA GLU A 919 -17.51 59.03 -3.95
C GLU A 919 -16.37 59.84 -3.30
N PRO A 920 -16.68 60.81 -2.42
CA PRO A 920 -15.66 61.61 -1.76
C PRO A 920 -14.70 60.74 -0.91
N PRO A 921 -13.38 61.01 -0.93
CA PRO A 921 -12.41 60.23 -0.15
C PRO A 921 -12.71 60.17 1.35
N GLU A 922 -13.40 61.19 1.88
CA GLU A 922 -13.81 61.34 3.28
C GLU A 922 -14.85 60.32 3.74
N THR A 923 -15.69 59.79 2.83
CA THR A 923 -16.74 58.81 3.16
C THR A 923 -16.29 57.37 2.94
N LEU A 924 -15.24 57.11 2.14
CA LEU A 924 -14.79 55.76 1.78
C LEU A 924 -14.46 54.81 2.96
N SER A 925 -14.32 55.31 4.20
CA SER A 925 -14.10 54.47 5.37
C SER A 925 -15.33 53.66 5.80
N ASP A 926 -16.56 54.16 5.62
CA ASP A 926 -17.79 53.44 6.02
C ASP A 926 -18.29 52.46 4.93
N ASN A 927 -17.56 52.36 3.82
CA ASN A 927 -17.68 51.32 2.80
C ASN A 927 -17.05 49.97 3.20
N ARG A 928 -16.40 49.89 4.36
CA ARG A 928 -15.66 48.70 4.78
C ARG A 928 -16.23 48.15 6.09
N GLY A 929 -16.48 46.85 6.10
CA GLY A 929 -16.86 46.10 7.29
C GLY A 929 -15.92 44.91 7.48
N HIS A 930 -15.69 44.53 8.72
CA HIS A 930 -14.98 43.30 9.01
C HIS A 930 -15.62 42.58 10.21
N VAL A 931 -15.57 41.26 10.18
CA VAL A 931 -16.02 40.37 11.25
C VAL A 931 -14.88 39.43 11.59
N THR A 932 -14.54 39.34 12.86
CA THR A 932 -13.59 38.35 13.37
C THR A 932 -14.29 37.54 14.44
N ILE A 933 -14.34 36.22 14.25
CA ILE A 933 -14.96 35.28 15.18
C ILE A 933 -13.85 34.36 15.73
N PRO A 934 -13.49 34.48 17.02
CA PRO A 934 -12.61 33.53 17.68
C PRO A 934 -13.28 32.14 17.74
N VAL A 935 -12.58 31.10 17.30
CA VAL A 935 -13.10 29.73 17.19
C VAL A 935 -12.16 28.70 17.83
N LYS A 936 -12.77 27.66 18.40
CA LYS A 936 -12.11 26.43 18.83
C LYS A 936 -12.83 25.22 18.24
N TYR A 937 -12.12 24.13 18.01
CA TYR A 937 -12.62 22.94 17.34
C TYR A 937 -12.71 21.77 18.33
N GLU A 938 -13.90 21.20 18.51
CA GLU A 938 -14.11 20.05 19.38
C GLU A 938 -13.78 18.76 18.63
N VAL A 939 -12.75 18.06 19.09
CA VAL A 939 -12.32 16.79 18.49
C VAL A 939 -13.17 15.67 19.10
N GLY A 940 -14.03 15.06 18.28
CA GLY A 940 -14.98 14.00 18.67
C GLY A 940 -14.32 12.65 18.98
N LEU A 941 -13.38 12.62 19.92
CA LEU A 941 -12.60 11.43 20.29
C LEU A 941 -13.43 10.43 21.07
N ILE A 942 -13.10 9.15 20.91
CA ILE A 942 -13.62 8.04 21.72
C ILE A 942 -12.51 7.63 22.69
N PHE A 943 -12.69 7.91 23.98
CA PHE A 943 -11.78 7.48 25.04
C PHE A 943 -12.48 6.44 25.92
N VAL A 944 -12.05 5.18 25.81
CA VAL A 944 -12.70 4.05 26.50
C VAL A 944 -11.68 3.18 27.25
N SER A 945 -12.13 2.64 28.39
CA SER A 945 -11.46 1.56 29.12
C SER A 945 -12.27 0.28 28.91
N VAL A 946 -11.60 -0.82 28.57
CA VAL A 946 -12.27 -2.11 28.29
C VAL A 946 -13.07 -2.61 29.50
N PHE A 947 -12.58 -2.36 30.70
CA PHE A 947 -13.25 -2.72 31.95
C PHE A 947 -13.45 -1.47 32.82
N LYS A 948 -14.67 -1.32 33.36
CA LYS A 948 -14.99 -0.28 34.36
C LYS A 948 -14.71 -0.75 35.78
N GLU A 949 -14.78 -2.06 36.01
CA GLU A 949 -14.59 -2.67 37.32
C GLU A 949 -13.86 -4.01 37.20
N HIS A 950 -12.93 -4.27 38.12
CA HIS A 950 -12.29 -5.57 38.32
C HIS A 950 -12.59 -6.06 39.73
N HIS A 951 -12.90 -7.34 39.88
CA HIS A 951 -13.13 -7.96 41.17
C HIS A 951 -12.04 -8.98 41.48
N VAL A 952 -11.34 -8.79 42.59
CA VAL A 952 -10.26 -9.66 43.07
C VAL A 952 -10.69 -10.26 44.40
N ILE A 953 -10.69 -11.58 44.48
CA ILE A 953 -11.11 -12.31 45.68
C ILE A 953 -9.88 -12.87 46.38
N ILE A 954 -9.75 -12.60 47.67
CA ILE A 954 -8.72 -13.18 48.53
C ILE A 954 -9.34 -14.39 49.24
N ALA A 955 -8.80 -15.58 48.97
CA ALA A 955 -9.32 -16.83 49.53
C ALA A 955 -9.04 -16.90 51.04
N ALA A 956 -9.91 -17.58 51.79
CA ALA A 956 -9.79 -17.68 53.25
C ALA A 956 -8.53 -18.42 53.73
N ASN A 957 -7.90 -19.23 52.87
CA ASN A 957 -6.68 -19.99 53.12
C ASN A 957 -5.41 -19.34 52.54
N ASP A 958 -5.50 -18.14 51.96
CA ASP A 958 -4.33 -17.44 51.42
C ASP A 958 -3.36 -17.07 52.56
N THR A 959 -2.11 -17.52 52.44
CA THR A 959 -1.04 -17.25 53.42
C THR A 959 -0.04 -16.24 52.87
N VAL A 960 0.58 -15.45 53.76
CA VAL A 960 1.59 -14.45 53.36
C VAL A 960 2.96 -15.13 53.27
N PRO A 961 3.59 -15.19 52.07
CA PRO A 961 4.91 -15.80 51.92
C PRO A 961 5.99 -14.99 52.64
N THR A 962 7.01 -15.68 53.16
CA THR A 962 8.14 -15.06 53.88
C THR A 962 9.14 -14.37 52.94
N ALA A 963 9.28 -14.86 51.71
CA ALA A 963 10.04 -14.22 50.63
C ALA A 963 9.28 -14.37 49.30
N ILE A 964 9.38 -13.35 48.44
CA ILE A 964 8.78 -13.31 47.10
C ILE A 964 9.88 -13.54 46.07
N ASN A 965 9.77 -14.62 45.29
CA ASN A 965 10.72 -14.98 44.25
C ASN A 965 10.22 -14.64 42.85
N THR A 966 8.91 -14.73 42.62
CA THR A 966 8.25 -14.42 41.35
C THR A 966 7.14 -13.39 41.55
N THR A 967 6.83 -12.61 40.52
CA THR A 967 5.76 -11.59 40.56
C THR A 967 4.38 -12.21 40.78
N GLU A 968 4.20 -13.50 40.48
CA GLU A 968 2.97 -14.26 40.73
C GLU A 968 2.66 -14.41 42.23
N GLN A 969 3.69 -14.51 43.07
CA GLN A 969 3.55 -14.64 44.53
C GLN A 969 3.11 -13.32 45.21
N ILE A 970 3.06 -12.21 44.46
CA ILE A 970 2.58 -10.91 44.96
C ILE A 970 1.05 -10.91 45.07
N GLY A 971 0.37 -11.45 44.07
CA GLY A 971 -1.07 -11.41 43.94
C GLY A 971 -1.59 -11.37 42.52
N ASP A 972 -2.91 -11.20 42.40
CA ASP A 972 -3.62 -11.28 41.11
C ASP A 972 -3.30 -10.04 40.27
N GLU A 973 -3.12 -10.27 38.97
CA GLU A 973 -2.81 -9.23 37.99
C GLU A 973 -4.08 -8.65 37.39
N VAL A 974 -4.14 -7.32 37.40
CA VAL A 974 -5.20 -6.52 36.82
C VAL A 974 -4.58 -5.71 35.68
N THR A 975 -4.98 -6.03 34.45
CA THR A 975 -4.52 -5.31 33.27
C THR A 975 -5.57 -4.30 32.82
N LEU A 976 -5.20 -3.03 32.85
CA LEU A 976 -6.04 -1.91 32.44
C LEU A 976 -5.75 -1.58 30.98
N HIS A 977 -6.79 -1.66 30.13
CA HIS A 977 -6.69 -1.41 28.70
C HIS A 977 -7.36 -0.09 28.33
N TYR A 978 -6.56 0.92 27.99
CA TYR A 978 -7.04 2.21 27.52
C TYR A 978 -6.94 2.29 25.99
N ARG A 979 -8.07 2.55 25.33
CA ARG A 979 -8.17 2.75 23.89
C ARG A 979 -8.66 4.17 23.60
N ILE A 980 -7.90 4.89 22.79
CA ILE A 980 -8.23 6.25 22.34
C ILE A 980 -8.35 6.19 20.82
N GLU A 981 -9.48 6.61 20.29
CA GLU A 981 -9.74 6.63 18.85
C GLU A 981 -10.14 8.01 18.37
N LYS A 982 -9.66 8.34 17.18
CA LYS A 982 -9.97 9.57 16.48
C LYS A 982 -11.41 9.58 15.98
N GLY A 983 -12.08 10.71 16.15
CA GLY A 983 -13.39 10.99 15.54
C GLY A 983 -13.29 11.40 14.07
N GLU A 984 -14.38 11.25 13.33
CA GLU A 984 -14.39 11.35 11.86
C GLU A 984 -14.00 12.73 11.26
N HIS A 985 -14.08 13.82 12.04
CA HIS A 985 -14.22 15.16 11.46
C HIS A 985 -13.00 16.08 11.56
N PHE A 986 -12.17 15.93 12.60
CA PHE A 986 -11.05 16.84 12.87
C PHE A 986 -9.74 16.05 13.06
N PRO A 987 -8.59 16.64 12.71
CA PRO A 987 -7.29 15.98 12.89
C PRO A 987 -7.00 15.72 14.37
N MET A 988 -6.19 14.69 14.64
CA MET A 988 -5.85 14.30 16.00
C MET A 988 -4.85 15.31 16.60
N PRO A 989 -5.18 15.98 17.73
CA PRO A 989 -4.22 16.84 18.41
C PRO A 989 -3.12 16.00 19.08
N LYS A 990 -2.03 16.67 19.48
CA LYS A 990 -1.11 16.09 20.46
C LYS A 990 -1.84 15.93 21.79
N LEU A 991 -1.83 14.72 22.32
CA LEU A 991 -2.53 14.38 23.55
C LEU A 991 -1.55 13.94 24.62
N THR A 992 -1.87 14.25 25.86
CA THR A 992 -1.22 13.70 27.05
C THR A 992 -2.23 12.88 27.82
N LEU A 993 -1.89 11.61 28.08
CA LEU A 993 -2.66 10.71 28.93
C LEU A 993 -1.93 10.54 30.27
N LEU A 994 -2.57 10.97 31.36
CA LEU A 994 -2.09 10.83 32.73
C LEU A 994 -2.90 9.77 33.46
N ILE A 995 -2.27 8.67 33.86
CA ILE A 995 -2.88 7.58 34.63
C ILE A 995 -2.36 7.67 36.07
N LEU A 996 -3.28 7.74 37.03
CA LEU A 996 -3.02 7.85 38.46
C LEU A 996 -3.58 6.64 39.18
N PHE A 997 -2.75 5.96 39.96
CA PHE A 997 -3.19 4.82 40.77
C PHE A 997 -2.58 4.84 42.18
N PRO A 998 -3.33 4.39 43.20
CA PRO A 998 -2.86 4.34 44.58
C PRO A 998 -1.85 3.20 44.74
N ASN A 999 -0.57 3.54 44.86
CA ASN A 999 0.50 2.55 44.99
C ASN A 999 0.80 2.18 46.45
N VAL A 1000 0.61 3.09 47.41
CA VAL A 1000 0.88 2.87 48.83
C VAL A 1000 -0.19 3.48 49.75
N THR A 1001 -0.35 2.90 50.94
CA THR A 1001 -1.17 3.49 52.01
C THR A 1001 -0.44 4.67 52.70
N ALA A 1002 -1.15 5.44 53.54
CA ALA A 1002 -0.54 6.47 54.39
C ALA A 1002 0.60 5.95 55.29
N ALA A 1003 0.52 4.69 55.73
CA ALA A 1003 1.57 4.01 56.50
C ALA A 1003 2.76 3.51 55.64
N LYS A 1004 2.73 3.74 54.32
CA LYS A 1004 3.67 3.24 53.30
C LYS A 1004 3.62 1.72 53.09
N ASN A 1005 2.46 1.09 53.22
CA ASN A 1005 2.28 -0.31 52.80
C ASN A 1005 1.91 -0.35 51.31
N THR A 1006 2.54 -1.22 50.51
CA THR A 1006 2.25 -1.38 49.07
C THR A 1006 0.83 -1.89 48.84
N LEU A 1007 0.12 -1.33 47.86
CA LEU A 1007 -1.24 -1.70 47.46
C LEU A 1007 -1.28 -2.25 46.03
N LEU A 1008 -0.91 -1.42 45.05
CA LEU A 1008 -0.84 -1.79 43.64
C LEU A 1008 0.62 -1.74 43.18
N TYR A 1009 1.06 -2.82 42.55
CA TYR A 1009 2.42 -2.99 42.07
C TYR A 1009 2.46 -3.00 40.54
N LEU A 1010 3.21 -2.08 39.94
CA LEU A 1010 3.34 -1.98 38.49
C LEU A 1010 4.30 -3.06 37.97
N THR A 1011 3.77 -4.06 37.26
CA THR A 1011 4.54 -5.18 36.70
C THR A 1011 4.93 -4.99 35.24
N ALA A 1012 4.01 -4.44 34.44
CA ALA A 1012 4.26 -4.19 33.03
C ALA A 1012 3.55 -2.93 32.55
N LEU A 1013 4.18 -2.25 31.61
CA LEU A 1013 3.63 -1.12 30.87
C LEU A 1013 3.90 -1.40 29.39
N SER A 1014 2.84 -1.54 28.61
CA SER A 1014 2.96 -1.71 27.16
C SER A 1014 2.07 -0.68 26.47
N HIS A 1015 2.55 -0.15 25.36
CA HIS A 1015 1.84 0.88 24.62
C HIS A 1015 2.15 0.73 23.14
N SER A 1016 1.25 1.25 22.29
CA SER A 1016 1.48 1.33 20.86
C SER A 1016 2.69 2.22 20.53
N HIS A 1017 3.29 2.04 19.34
CA HIS A 1017 4.50 2.76 18.91
C HIS A 1017 4.34 4.29 18.85
N ASN A 1018 3.10 4.76 18.74
CA ASN A 1018 2.67 6.16 18.69
C ASN A 1018 2.34 6.74 20.08
N ALA A 1019 2.52 5.98 21.16
CA ALA A 1019 2.42 6.43 22.53
C ALA A 1019 3.79 6.29 23.19
N ILE A 1020 4.24 7.29 23.94
CA ILE A 1020 5.51 7.27 24.68
C ILE A 1020 5.18 7.52 26.14
N CYS A 1021 5.27 6.48 26.97
CA CYS A 1021 4.90 6.57 28.37
C CYS A 1021 6.14 6.64 29.28
N GLN A 1022 6.14 7.61 30.18
CA GLN A 1022 7.10 7.76 31.26
C GLN A 1022 6.39 7.56 32.60
N THR A 1023 6.96 6.73 33.46
CA THR A 1023 6.38 6.46 34.78
C THR A 1023 7.21 7.14 35.87
N SER A 1024 6.52 7.78 36.82
CA SER A 1024 7.13 8.31 38.05
C SER A 1024 7.53 7.21 39.04
N TYR A 1025 6.99 6.00 38.84
CA TYR A 1025 7.26 4.81 39.65
C TYR A 1025 7.82 3.73 38.72
N PRO A 1026 9.09 3.29 38.88
CA PRO A 1026 9.73 2.36 37.96
C PRO A 1026 8.88 1.10 37.75
N VAL A 1027 8.90 0.52 36.55
CA VAL A 1027 8.31 -0.80 36.29
C VAL A 1027 9.13 -1.84 37.03
N ASP A 1028 8.47 -2.72 37.78
CA ASP A 1028 9.10 -3.71 38.66
C ASP A 1028 10.25 -3.11 39.52
N PRO A 1029 9.95 -2.13 40.40
CA PRO A 1029 10.98 -1.40 41.14
C PRO A 1029 11.76 -2.29 42.11
N LEU A 1030 11.20 -3.44 42.50
CA LEU A 1030 11.86 -4.42 43.37
C LEU A 1030 12.65 -5.48 42.58
N LYS A 1031 12.64 -5.44 41.24
CA LYS A 1031 13.34 -6.37 40.33
C LYS A 1031 13.07 -7.85 40.67
N ILE A 1032 11.81 -8.18 40.92
CA ILE A 1032 11.41 -9.52 41.40
C ILE A 1032 11.57 -10.51 40.25
N GLY A 1033 12.46 -11.50 40.43
CA GLY A 1033 12.82 -12.49 39.40
C GLY A 1033 14.26 -12.38 38.87
N ALA A 1034 15.02 -11.35 39.24
CA ALA A 1034 16.42 -11.16 38.82
C ALA A 1034 17.48 -11.98 39.63
N GLY A 1035 17.06 -13.07 40.29
CA GLY A 1035 17.97 -14.05 40.93
C GLY A 1035 18.19 -13.93 42.44
N LYS A 1036 17.60 -12.95 43.16
CA LYS A 1036 17.60 -12.91 44.65
C LYS A 1036 16.17 -12.80 45.22
N PRO A 1037 15.78 -13.61 46.22
CA PRO A 1037 14.49 -13.52 46.91
C PRO A 1037 14.26 -12.15 47.56
N PHE A 1038 13.10 -11.54 47.34
CA PHE A 1038 12.71 -10.32 48.06
C PHE A 1038 12.09 -10.67 49.42
N VAL A 1039 12.74 -10.30 50.52
CA VAL A 1039 12.25 -10.57 51.89
C VAL A 1039 11.20 -9.54 52.28
N LEU A 1040 10.02 -10.00 52.70
CA LEU A 1040 8.90 -9.11 53.02
C LEU A 1040 9.16 -8.31 54.29
N SER A 1041 9.09 -6.97 54.21
CA SER A 1041 9.14 -6.12 55.40
C SER A 1041 7.90 -6.29 56.30
N LYS A 1042 8.04 -6.07 57.61
CA LYS A 1042 6.89 -6.10 58.54
C LYS A 1042 5.89 -5.01 58.13
N ILE A 1043 4.69 -5.42 57.75
CA ILE A 1043 3.54 -4.53 57.53
C ILE A 1043 3.32 -3.72 58.80
N LYS A 1044 3.19 -2.40 58.66
CA LYS A 1044 3.07 -1.47 59.80
C LYS A 1044 1.65 -1.50 60.36
N GLU A 1045 0.89 -0.42 60.15
CA GLU A 1045 -0.51 -0.34 60.55
C GLU A 1045 -1.43 -0.84 59.42
N PRO A 1046 -2.38 -1.75 59.70
CA PRO A 1046 -3.35 -2.22 58.73
C PRO A 1046 -4.37 -1.13 58.39
N THR A 1047 -4.69 -0.99 57.10
CA THR A 1047 -5.66 0.01 56.63
C THR A 1047 -7.09 -0.31 57.10
N ARG A 1048 -7.86 0.75 57.39
CA ARG A 1048 -9.29 0.69 57.77
C ARG A 1048 -10.23 1.28 56.73
N ASP A 1049 -9.69 1.94 55.71
CA ASP A 1049 -10.47 2.64 54.69
C ASP A 1049 -11.00 1.65 53.64
N THR A 1050 -12.26 1.83 53.24
CA THR A 1050 -12.96 0.93 52.30
C THR A 1050 -12.87 1.39 50.83
N ILE A 1051 -12.49 2.64 50.59
CA ILE A 1051 -12.26 3.22 49.26
C ILE A 1051 -10.95 4.02 49.30
N MET A 1052 -10.08 3.81 48.33
CA MET A 1052 -8.83 4.56 48.17
C MET A 1052 -8.71 5.10 46.75
N ASP A 1053 -8.51 6.41 46.66
CA ASP A 1053 -8.32 7.12 45.40
C ASP A 1053 -7.16 8.13 45.48
N CYS A 1054 -6.80 8.69 44.33
CA CYS A 1054 -5.69 9.64 44.23
C CYS A 1054 -6.01 11.07 44.64
N ASP A 1055 -7.25 11.36 45.04
CA ASP A 1055 -7.60 12.68 45.57
C ASP A 1055 -7.28 12.74 47.07
N THR A 1056 -7.30 11.59 47.75
CA THR A 1056 -7.09 11.45 49.19
C THR A 1056 -5.76 10.77 49.57
N TYR A 1057 -5.18 9.95 48.71
CA TYR A 1057 -3.92 9.22 48.97
C TYR A 1057 -2.81 9.55 47.97
N SER A 1058 -1.56 9.36 48.38
CA SER A 1058 -0.38 9.50 47.52
C SER A 1058 -0.42 8.45 46.39
N CYS A 1059 -0.37 8.90 45.15
CA CYS A 1059 -0.44 8.03 43.97
C CYS A 1059 0.83 8.05 43.13
N ALA A 1060 1.07 6.93 42.46
CA ALA A 1060 2.00 6.87 41.34
C ALA A 1060 1.30 7.37 40.08
N SER A 1061 2.07 8.01 39.20
CA SER A 1061 1.58 8.51 37.92
C SER A 1061 2.35 7.93 36.74
N ILE A 1062 1.62 7.55 35.70
CA ILE A 1062 2.15 7.23 34.37
C ILE A 1062 1.71 8.35 33.44
N ASN A 1063 2.67 9.01 32.82
CA ASN A 1063 2.45 10.11 31.89
C ASN A 1063 2.81 9.65 30.47
N CYS A 1064 1.82 9.61 29.59
CA CYS A 1064 1.99 9.18 28.21
C CYS A 1064 1.82 10.36 27.25
N ALA A 1065 2.88 10.68 26.52
CA ALA A 1065 2.81 11.58 25.36
C ALA A 1065 2.33 10.78 24.14
N LEU A 1066 1.22 11.21 23.53
CA LEU A 1066 0.59 10.53 22.41
C LEU A 1066 0.84 11.31 21.12
N VAL A 1067 1.56 10.68 20.19
CA VAL A 1067 1.91 11.24 18.88
C VAL A 1067 0.73 11.08 17.91
N PRO A 1068 0.28 12.14 17.21
CA PRO A 1068 -0.92 12.13 16.37
C PRO A 1068 -1.07 10.88 15.47
N SER A 1069 -2.11 10.10 15.74
CA SER A 1069 -2.48 8.85 15.06
C SER A 1069 -3.97 8.59 15.22
N ASP A 1070 -4.54 7.70 14.39
CA ASP A 1070 -5.98 7.42 14.42
C ASP A 1070 -6.41 6.58 15.64
N ILE A 1071 -5.54 5.69 16.13
CA ILE A 1071 -5.81 4.81 17.29
C ILE A 1071 -4.57 4.74 18.21
N TYR A 1072 -4.82 4.74 19.52
CA TYR A 1072 -3.82 4.50 20.56
C TYR A 1072 -4.27 3.39 21.49
N GLN A 1073 -3.30 2.60 21.95
CA GLN A 1073 -3.52 1.57 22.94
C GLN A 1073 -2.45 1.68 24.03
N VAL A 1074 -2.88 1.82 25.28
CA VAL A 1074 -2.00 1.84 26.46
C VAL A 1074 -2.52 0.79 27.43
N ASN A 1075 -1.70 -0.22 27.70
CA ASN A 1075 -2.02 -1.28 28.65
C ASN A 1075 -1.11 -1.17 29.88
N VAL A 1076 -1.73 -1.10 31.05
CA VAL A 1076 -1.05 -1.01 32.34
C VAL A 1076 -1.39 -2.25 33.15
N SER A 1077 -0.38 -3.08 33.46
CA SER A 1077 -0.56 -4.27 34.28
C SER A 1077 -0.14 -3.97 35.73
N LEU A 1078 -1.09 -4.10 36.64
CA LEU A 1078 -0.95 -3.85 38.06
C LEU A 1078 -1.25 -5.13 38.84
N ARG A 1079 -0.38 -5.54 39.76
CA ARG A 1079 -0.68 -6.62 40.70
C ARG A 1079 -1.17 -6.09 42.03
N VAL A 1080 -2.24 -6.68 42.55
CA VAL A 1080 -2.74 -6.40 43.89
C VAL A 1080 -1.80 -7.03 44.90
N TRP A 1081 -1.25 -6.22 45.82
CA TRP A 1081 -0.31 -6.71 46.84
C TRP A 1081 -1.05 -7.46 47.95
N LYS A 1082 -1.33 -8.76 47.73
CA LYS A 1082 -2.08 -9.63 48.65
C LYS A 1082 -1.58 -9.58 50.10
N PRO A 1083 -0.26 -9.53 50.39
CA PRO A 1083 0.22 -9.45 51.77
C PRO A 1083 -0.35 -8.29 52.60
N THR A 1084 -0.51 -7.12 51.99
CA THR A 1084 -1.07 -5.94 52.67
C THR A 1084 -2.56 -6.11 52.91
N ILE A 1085 -3.27 -6.67 51.93
CA ILE A 1085 -4.72 -6.85 51.98
C ILE A 1085 -5.10 -7.95 52.98
N ILE A 1086 -4.41 -9.09 53.00
CA ILE A 1086 -4.69 -10.22 53.91
C ILE A 1086 -4.66 -9.74 55.38
N LYS A 1087 -3.69 -8.90 55.76
CA LYS A 1087 -3.58 -8.35 57.12
C LYS A 1087 -4.47 -7.14 57.40
N ALA A 1088 -5.12 -6.56 56.39
CA ALA A 1088 -6.04 -5.43 56.58
C ALA A 1088 -7.30 -5.86 57.37
N SER A 1089 -7.83 -4.98 58.23
CA SER A 1089 -9.00 -5.29 59.07
C SER A 1089 -10.35 -5.08 58.36
N ILE A 1090 -10.36 -5.10 57.03
CA ILE A 1090 -11.52 -4.81 56.18
C ILE A 1090 -11.93 -6.04 55.37
N HIS A 1091 -13.25 -6.19 55.17
CA HIS A 1091 -13.83 -7.29 54.39
C HIS A 1091 -13.82 -7.00 52.88
N SER A 1092 -13.95 -5.73 52.51
CA SER A 1092 -13.84 -5.26 51.13
C SER A 1092 -13.09 -3.92 51.04
N LEU A 1093 -12.35 -3.74 49.95
CA LEU A 1093 -11.57 -2.55 49.62
C LEU A 1093 -11.79 -2.20 48.15
N THR A 1094 -12.05 -0.94 47.83
CA THR A 1094 -12.13 -0.47 46.44
C THR A 1094 -10.96 0.47 46.15
N LEU A 1095 -10.11 0.11 45.19
CA LEU A 1095 -9.03 0.95 44.70
C LEU A 1095 -9.46 1.62 43.39
N VAL A 1096 -9.35 2.94 43.30
CA VAL A 1096 -9.77 3.71 42.11
C VAL A 1096 -8.55 4.15 41.32
N VAL A 1097 -8.47 3.72 40.06
CA VAL A 1097 -7.47 4.17 39.09
C VAL A 1097 -8.09 5.22 38.18
N LYS A 1098 -7.48 6.41 38.09
CA LYS A 1098 -7.99 7.55 37.30
C LYS A 1098 -7.11 7.76 36.07
N ALA A 1099 -7.73 7.83 34.89
CA ALA A 1099 -7.05 8.19 33.65
C ALA A 1099 -7.60 9.51 33.11
N LEU A 1100 -6.70 10.47 32.86
CA LEU A 1100 -7.00 11.83 32.47
C LEU A 1100 -6.37 12.12 31.11
N LEU A 1101 -7.19 12.50 30.14
CA LEU A 1101 -6.76 12.83 28.78
C LEU A 1101 -6.81 14.35 28.57
N ARG A 1102 -5.70 14.94 28.09
CA ARG A 1102 -5.57 16.38 27.84
C ARG A 1102 -5.05 16.63 26.43
N SER A 1103 -5.58 17.68 25.78
CA SER A 1103 -5.03 18.22 24.54
C SER A 1103 -3.96 19.25 24.84
N GLU A 1104 -2.81 19.17 24.17
CA GLU A 1104 -1.75 20.18 24.23
C GLU A 1104 -2.00 21.34 23.25
N ASN A 1105 -2.98 21.20 22.35
CA ASN A 1105 -3.31 22.22 21.35
C ASN A 1105 -4.39 23.18 21.88
N SER A 1106 -4.14 24.49 21.80
CA SER A 1106 -5.05 25.54 22.26
C SER A 1106 -6.35 25.62 21.45
N SER A 1107 -6.28 25.29 20.16
CA SER A 1107 -7.38 25.42 19.19
C SER A 1107 -8.21 24.14 19.06
N LEU A 1108 -7.64 22.97 19.38
CA LEU A 1108 -8.31 21.67 19.34
C LEU A 1108 -8.64 21.19 20.77
N ILE A 1109 -9.91 21.24 21.13
CA ILE A 1109 -10.39 20.92 22.48
C ILE A 1109 -11.08 19.55 22.55
N LEU A 1110 -11.11 18.97 23.74
CA LEU A 1110 -11.75 17.68 24.02
C LEU A 1110 -13.11 17.89 24.65
N ARG A 1111 -14.07 17.00 24.36
CA ARG A 1111 -15.36 16.98 25.02
C ARG A 1111 -15.22 16.59 26.50
N ASN A 1112 -15.89 17.31 27.40
CA ASN A 1112 -15.69 17.17 28.86
C ASN A 1112 -15.99 15.76 29.40
N ASP A 1113 -16.92 15.03 28.81
CA ASP A 1113 -17.28 13.66 29.21
C ASP A 1113 -16.24 12.61 28.81
N HIS A 1114 -15.34 12.91 27.87
CA HIS A 1114 -14.29 12.00 27.39
C HIS A 1114 -12.88 12.41 27.83
N GLN A 1115 -12.77 13.27 28.85
CA GLN A 1115 -11.47 13.69 29.42
C GLN A 1115 -11.05 12.85 30.62
N LYS A 1116 -11.97 12.10 31.24
CA LYS A 1116 -11.72 11.37 32.49
C LYS A 1116 -12.39 10.00 32.47
N LEU A 1117 -11.61 8.97 32.77
CA LEU A 1117 -12.09 7.61 33.03
C LEU A 1117 -11.64 7.16 34.42
N GLU A 1118 -12.52 6.47 35.12
CA GLU A 1118 -12.22 5.84 36.41
C GLU A 1118 -12.47 4.33 36.31
N THR A 1119 -11.50 3.54 36.75
CA THR A 1119 -11.61 2.08 36.84
C THR A 1119 -11.52 1.67 38.30
N MET A 1120 -12.51 0.90 38.76
CA MET A 1120 -12.58 0.43 40.14
C MET A 1120 -12.00 -0.99 40.24
N ILE A 1121 -11.08 -1.22 41.18
CA ILE A 1121 -10.59 -2.55 41.53
C ILE A 1121 -11.17 -2.88 42.90
N LYS A 1122 -12.24 -3.68 42.93
CA LYS A 1122 -12.86 -4.16 44.16
C LYS A 1122 -12.17 -5.43 44.63
N ILE A 1123 -11.70 -5.40 45.86
CA ILE A 1123 -11.03 -6.53 46.51
C ILE A 1123 -11.92 -6.98 47.66
N SER A 1124 -12.25 -8.26 47.74
CA SER A 1124 -13.04 -8.83 48.83
C SER A 1124 -12.36 -10.07 49.43
N LYS A 1125 -12.65 -10.36 50.70
CA LYS A 1125 -12.14 -11.56 51.40
C LYS A 1125 -13.23 -12.60 51.50
N GLU A 1126 -12.94 -13.84 51.11
CA GLU A 1126 -13.85 -14.95 51.38
C GLU A 1126 -13.90 -15.27 52.87
N LEU A 1127 -15.10 -15.61 53.36
CA LEU A 1127 -15.26 -16.17 54.69
C LEU A 1127 -14.79 -17.64 54.70
N PRO A 1128 -14.19 -18.14 55.79
CA PRO A 1128 -13.75 -19.53 55.88
C PRO A 1128 -14.88 -20.52 55.59
N PRO A 1129 -14.63 -21.60 54.84
CA PRO A 1129 -15.64 -22.63 54.59
C PRO A 1129 -16.02 -23.31 55.92
N GLY A 1130 -17.30 -23.24 56.29
CA GLY A 1130 -17.86 -23.91 57.47
C GLY A 1130 -18.71 -23.04 58.39
N THR A 1131 -18.73 -21.71 58.23
CA THR A 1131 -19.63 -20.84 59.01
C THR A 1131 -20.70 -20.24 58.10
N VAL A 1132 -21.85 -20.90 58.00
CA VAL A 1132 -23.06 -20.28 57.44
C VAL A 1132 -23.46 -19.13 58.38
N PRO A 1133 -23.56 -17.88 57.90
CA PRO A 1133 -23.97 -16.76 58.73
C PRO A 1133 -25.33 -17.03 59.37
N LEU A 1134 -25.49 -16.72 60.66
CA LEU A 1134 -26.71 -17.04 61.42
C LEU A 1134 -27.99 -16.49 60.76
N TRP A 1135 -27.87 -15.37 60.02
CA TRP A 1135 -28.99 -14.79 59.27
C TRP A 1135 -29.44 -15.66 58.07
N VAL A 1136 -28.54 -16.38 57.40
CA VAL A 1136 -28.87 -17.29 56.29
C VAL A 1136 -29.61 -18.53 56.83
N ILE A 1137 -29.19 -19.04 58.00
CA ILE A 1137 -29.91 -20.14 58.68
C ILE A 1137 -31.31 -19.69 59.07
N LEU A 1138 -31.44 -18.49 59.66
CA LEU A 1138 -32.75 -17.92 60.00
C LEU A 1138 -33.64 -17.75 58.76
N LEU A 1139 -33.10 -17.27 57.64
CA LEU A 1139 -33.84 -17.09 56.39
C LEU A 1139 -34.29 -18.42 55.78
N SER A 1140 -33.44 -19.45 55.81
CA SER A 1140 -33.81 -20.80 55.36
C SER A 1140 -34.89 -21.42 56.25
N ILE A 1141 -34.87 -21.19 57.57
CA ILE A 1141 -35.93 -21.64 58.49
C ILE A 1141 -37.24 -20.93 58.17
N PHE A 1142 -37.21 -19.61 57.96
CA PHE A 1142 -38.41 -18.84 57.59
C PHE A 1142 -39.00 -19.29 56.25
N ALA A 1143 -38.15 -19.49 55.24
CA ALA A 1143 -38.57 -19.99 53.94
C ALA A 1143 -39.14 -21.41 54.02
N GLY A 1144 -38.50 -22.29 54.80
CA GLY A 1144 -38.99 -23.65 55.05
C GLY A 1144 -40.35 -23.67 55.76
N LEU A 1145 -40.54 -22.82 56.78
CA LEU A 1145 -41.83 -22.67 57.46
C LEU A 1145 -42.91 -22.10 56.55
N LEU A 1146 -42.56 -21.15 55.66
CA LEU A 1146 -43.49 -20.60 54.68
C LEU A 1146 -43.93 -21.67 53.67
N ILE A 1147 -42.99 -22.48 53.16
CA ILE A 1147 -43.29 -23.60 52.25
C ILE A 1147 -44.12 -24.66 52.95
N LEU A 1148 -43.81 -24.99 54.21
CA LEU A 1148 -44.59 -25.94 55.00
C LEU A 1148 -46.01 -25.42 55.26
N ALA A 1149 -46.17 -24.14 55.59
CA ALA A 1149 -47.47 -23.51 55.76
C ALA A 1149 -48.29 -23.50 54.46
N LEU A 1150 -47.64 -23.23 53.31
CA LEU A 1150 -48.27 -23.30 51.99
C LEU A 1150 -48.68 -24.75 51.63
N LEU A 1151 -47.86 -25.74 51.96
CA LEU A 1151 -48.18 -27.16 51.78
C LEU A 1151 -49.33 -27.61 52.67
N ILE A 1152 -49.34 -27.21 53.95
CA ILE A 1152 -50.45 -27.48 54.87
C ILE A 1152 -51.73 -26.83 54.36
N PHE A 1153 -51.67 -25.57 53.89
CA PHE A 1153 -52.81 -24.88 53.31
C PHE A 1153 -53.33 -25.55 52.03
N ALA A 1154 -52.43 -26.03 51.16
CA ALA A 1154 -52.77 -26.74 49.93
C ALA A 1154 -53.32 -28.16 50.18
N LEU A 1155 -52.94 -28.81 51.28
CA LEU A 1155 -53.48 -30.12 51.71
C LEU A 1155 -54.77 -30.00 52.53
N TRP A 1156 -55.01 -28.85 53.18
CA TRP A 1156 -56.23 -28.57 53.92
C TRP A 1156 -57.39 -28.13 53.02
N LYS A 1157 -57.07 -27.50 51.88
CA LYS A 1157 -58.02 -27.20 50.80
C LYS A 1157 -58.26 -28.45 49.95
#